data_AF-A0ABD0UF66-F1
#
_entry.id   AF-A0ABD0UF66-F1
#
_cell.length_a   1.000
_cell.length_b   1.000
_cell.length_c   1.000
_cell.angle_alpha   90.00
_cell.angle_beta   90.00
_cell.angle_gamma   90.00
#
_symmetry.space_group_name_H-M   'P 1'
#
loop_
_entity.id
_entity.type
_entity.pdbx_description
1 polymer ?
#
loop_
_entity_poly.entity_id
_entity_poly.type
_entity_poly.pdbx_seq_one_letter_code
_entity_poly.pdbx_strand_id
1 'polypeptide(L)'
;MASCEWVNAAVVTACVFVAATYLFVAQTYRRRRQREGSAGRRRYSEVEDKPQNYFKCVLAGNSYAPFKHFKREGKEKEISLKIHPYEEEISFLLEHPPLIKFCSNHPNSDMGNSYSWINTEHQLESLAETLRKEKVFAVDTEQHSLRSFLGFTALMQISTQKEDFLLDAIALHDVMDILQPVFADPSICKVFHGADNDVLWLQRDFHIYVVNMFDTAKACEVLSKPLKSLAFLLEAYCGVLTDKSLQREDWRQRPLSAEMIQYARTDAHYLLCIADCLASELRTAGLDTSACPDDKFNFFLEASRRSNTVCLQLYVKEIELSPGASAAASILSRNWSKEGVSTWKAAQTKDLVWKLCAWRDLAARIHDESLRYVLSDHAIVKLSINIPTSLENIFEVIKEADFCYGSQTSHPSLPSPSPIIRNHVDELRLLLQYYDTDISDVLKRHQQKHLDRTGCCRLSIYNYALLSEITLKPSATPFSWQNGGKSTATAGRKASRELFVQKFSCKSPVYHNCRIYANDGRLLCYCDRRKLDWYLRRDLAKIVEEDPPAIMLLFEPKGRPEDEGNEFYIQSKKNICVGCGEKNHYLRYRIIPSCYRMHFPEHLKSHRSHDIVLLCVDCHEKAHAAAEKHKKKIAKEFEIPLFVEKIADSGESNTIMVKQWSNGGADEKGVTPLQLRTAAMALLRHGSHMPLKR
;
A
#
# COMPACT_ATOMS: atom_id res chain seq x y z
N MET A 1 -22.13 19.64 -73.88
CA MET A 1 -22.10 20.82 -72.98
C MET A 1 -22.31 20.45 -71.51
N ALA A 2 -23.07 19.40 -71.16
CA ALA A 2 -23.32 19.04 -69.77
C ALA A 2 -22.13 18.45 -68.97
N SER A 3 -21.03 17.99 -69.58
CA SER A 3 -19.88 17.42 -68.83
C SER A 3 -18.88 18.46 -68.32
N CYS A 4 -18.92 19.69 -68.85
CA CYS A 4 -17.97 20.75 -68.49
C CYS A 4 -18.45 21.54 -67.26
N GLU A 5 -19.76 21.61 -67.03
CA GLU A 5 -20.35 22.33 -65.89
C GLU A 5 -20.11 21.62 -64.55
N TRP A 6 -20.15 20.28 -64.51
CA TRP A 6 -19.90 19.52 -63.28
C TRP A 6 -18.44 19.59 -62.83
N VAL A 7 -17.50 19.60 -63.77
CA VAL A 7 -16.07 19.75 -63.45
C VAL A 7 -15.79 21.14 -62.93
N ASN A 8 -16.36 22.18 -63.56
CA ASN A 8 -16.22 23.55 -63.05
C ASN A 8 -16.89 23.74 -61.68
N ALA A 9 -18.06 23.15 -61.44
CA ALA A 9 -18.71 23.20 -60.13
C ALA A 9 -17.88 22.50 -59.04
N ALA A 10 -17.29 21.34 -59.34
CA ALA A 10 -16.44 20.60 -58.40
C ALA A 10 -15.14 21.37 -58.08
N VAL A 11 -14.51 21.97 -59.09
CA VAL A 11 -13.29 22.79 -58.91
C VAL A 11 -13.59 24.05 -58.11
N VAL A 12 -14.70 24.73 -58.40
CA VAL A 12 -15.12 25.91 -57.63
C VAL A 12 -15.42 25.54 -56.17
N THR A 13 -16.09 24.41 -55.93
CA THR A 13 -16.40 23.93 -54.57
C THR A 13 -15.13 23.58 -53.80
N ALA A 14 -14.17 22.92 -54.44
CA ALA A 14 -12.87 22.62 -53.84
C ALA A 14 -12.06 23.88 -53.53
N CYS A 15 -12.03 24.86 -54.44
CA CYS A 15 -11.36 26.14 -54.21
C CYS A 15 -12.01 26.94 -53.07
N VAL A 16 -13.33 26.92 -52.93
CA VAL A 16 -14.05 27.55 -51.80
C VAL A 16 -13.72 26.85 -50.48
N PHE A 17 -13.63 25.51 -50.47
CA PHE A 17 -13.25 24.77 -49.26
C PHE A 17 -11.80 25.03 -48.83
N VAL A 18 -10.87 25.11 -49.78
CA VAL A 18 -9.47 25.45 -49.51
C VAL A 18 -9.32 26.90 -49.04
N ALA A 19 -10.07 27.84 -49.63
CA ALA A 19 -10.08 29.23 -49.20
C ALA A 19 -10.70 29.38 -47.80
N ALA A 20 -11.78 28.66 -47.49
CA ALA A 20 -12.43 28.67 -46.18
C ALA A 20 -11.54 28.06 -45.08
N THR A 21 -10.86 26.95 -45.38
CA THR A 21 -9.88 26.35 -44.45
C THR A 21 -8.67 27.24 -44.24
N TYR A 22 -8.14 27.89 -45.30
CA TYR A 22 -7.04 28.83 -45.17
C TYR A 22 -7.44 30.08 -44.36
N LEU A 23 -8.66 30.61 -44.55
CA LEU A 23 -9.19 31.72 -43.76
C LEU A 23 -9.42 31.31 -42.29
N PHE A 24 -9.89 30.09 -42.04
CA PHE A 24 -10.06 29.56 -40.69
C PHE A 24 -8.71 29.37 -39.98
N VAL A 25 -7.70 28.84 -40.68
CA VAL A 25 -6.32 28.70 -40.17
C VAL A 25 -5.68 30.08 -39.96
N ALA A 26 -5.87 31.03 -40.87
CA ALA A 26 -5.35 32.39 -40.73
C ALA A 26 -6.05 33.18 -39.61
N GLN A 27 -7.36 32.98 -39.39
CA GLN A 27 -8.10 33.59 -38.27
C GLN A 27 -7.72 32.96 -36.93
N THR A 28 -7.53 31.65 -36.86
CA THR A 28 -7.03 30.97 -35.64
C THR A 28 -5.59 31.38 -35.33
N TYR A 29 -4.74 31.52 -36.36
CA TYR A 29 -3.38 32.03 -36.21
C TYR A 29 -3.34 33.51 -35.80
N ARG A 30 -4.18 34.39 -36.37
CA ARG A 30 -4.33 35.79 -35.93
C ARG A 30 -4.86 35.91 -34.51
N ARG A 31 -5.82 35.07 -34.10
CA ARG A 31 -6.31 35.00 -32.71
C ARG A 31 -5.21 34.52 -31.74
N ARG A 32 -4.37 33.58 -32.17
CA ARG A 32 -3.20 33.11 -31.41
C ARG A 32 -2.14 34.21 -31.27
N ARG A 33 -1.87 34.96 -32.34
CA ARG A 33 -0.91 36.07 -32.35
C ARG A 33 -1.40 37.32 -31.59
N GLN A 34 -2.71 37.61 -31.61
CA GLN A 34 -3.32 38.64 -30.75
C GLN A 34 -3.29 38.23 -29.27
N ARG A 35 -3.38 36.94 -28.94
CA ARG A 35 -3.14 36.42 -27.58
C ARG A 35 -1.67 36.54 -27.16
N GLU A 36 -0.73 36.38 -28.09
CA GLU A 36 0.72 36.53 -27.83
C GLU A 36 1.18 38.00 -27.72
N GLY A 37 0.50 38.94 -28.39
CA GLY A 37 0.82 40.38 -28.35
C GLY A 37 0.37 41.15 -27.10
N SER A 38 -0.34 40.51 -26.16
CA SER A 38 -0.76 41.10 -24.87
C SER A 38 0.06 40.53 -23.70
N ALA A 39 1.38 40.47 -23.85
CA ALA A 39 2.34 40.00 -22.85
C ALA A 39 2.53 41.00 -21.69
N GLY A 40 1.42 41.38 -21.04
CA GLY A 40 1.40 42.14 -19.79
C GLY A 40 0.51 41.42 -18.78
N ARG A 41 1.14 40.73 -17.82
CA ARG A 41 0.51 40.16 -16.60
C ARG A 41 -0.50 39.01 -16.83
N ARG A 42 -0.03 37.81 -17.22
CA ARG A 42 -0.84 36.57 -17.15
C ARG A 42 -0.87 36.00 -15.73
N ARG A 43 -2.06 35.69 -15.20
CA ARG A 43 -2.33 35.08 -13.88
C ARG A 43 -2.35 33.55 -13.97
N TYR A 44 -2.10 32.89 -12.84
CA TYR A 44 -2.02 31.44 -12.54
C TYR A 44 -3.04 30.47 -13.18
N SER A 45 -4.09 30.94 -13.85
CA SER A 45 -5.20 30.08 -14.33
C SER A 45 -4.91 29.24 -15.59
N GLU A 46 -3.69 29.28 -16.16
CA GLU A 46 -3.31 28.51 -17.38
C GLU A 46 -2.16 27.51 -17.11
N VAL A 47 -2.00 27.04 -15.86
CA VAL A 47 -0.94 26.08 -15.48
C VAL A 47 -1.52 24.66 -15.43
N GLU A 48 -1.24 23.86 -16.47
CA GLU A 48 -1.56 22.42 -16.61
C GLU A 48 -3.02 22.00 -16.35
N ASP A 49 -3.68 21.49 -17.38
CA ASP A 49 -5.04 20.96 -17.26
C ASP A 49 -5.06 19.67 -16.42
N LYS A 50 -5.71 19.71 -15.27
CA LYS A 50 -5.76 18.61 -14.29
C LYS A 50 -7.05 17.80 -14.49
N PRO A 51 -7.01 16.45 -14.49
CA PRO A 51 -8.19 15.59 -14.50
C PRO A 51 -9.27 16.02 -13.49
N GLN A 52 -8.85 16.40 -12.29
CA GLN A 52 -9.75 16.77 -11.19
C GLN A 52 -10.60 18.01 -11.47
N ASN A 53 -10.22 18.85 -12.45
CA ASN A 53 -11.01 20.00 -12.87
C ASN A 53 -12.34 19.59 -13.54
N TYR A 54 -12.43 18.34 -14.00
CA TYR A 54 -13.56 17.81 -14.74
C TYR A 54 -14.49 16.91 -13.90
N PHE A 55 -14.08 16.56 -12.67
CA PHE A 55 -14.91 15.75 -11.77
C PHE A 55 -16.09 16.57 -11.26
N LYS A 56 -17.31 16.10 -11.48
CA LYS A 56 -18.54 16.76 -11.02
C LYS A 56 -18.82 16.44 -9.56
N CYS A 57 -18.49 15.22 -9.12
CA CYS A 57 -18.70 14.75 -7.76
C CYS A 57 -17.39 14.22 -7.19
N VAL A 58 -16.94 14.80 -6.08
CA VAL A 58 -15.77 14.30 -5.32
C VAL A 58 -16.25 13.86 -3.95
N LEU A 59 -16.27 12.54 -3.72
CA LEU A 59 -16.76 11.93 -2.49
C LEU A 59 -15.84 12.26 -1.30
N ALA A 60 -14.54 12.13 -1.50
CA ALA A 60 -13.52 12.49 -0.52
C ALA A 60 -12.97 13.89 -0.78
N GLY A 61 -13.68 14.92 -0.30
CA GLY A 61 -13.19 16.30 -0.41
C GLY A 61 -11.93 16.56 0.42
N ASN A 62 -11.16 17.60 0.09
CA ASN A 62 -9.89 17.93 0.76
C ASN A 62 -10.01 18.61 2.14
N SER A 63 -11.23 18.82 2.66
CA SER A 63 -11.51 19.47 3.95
C SER A 63 -11.01 18.70 5.18
N TYR A 64 -11.06 19.33 6.35
CA TYR A 64 -10.75 18.65 7.63
C TYR A 64 -11.92 17.82 8.17
N ALA A 65 -13.01 17.70 7.41
CA ALA A 65 -14.15 16.88 7.78
C ALA A 65 -13.84 15.38 7.55
N PRO A 66 -14.36 14.49 8.42
CA PRO A 66 -14.27 13.05 8.20
C PRO A 66 -14.93 12.64 6.88
N PHE A 67 -14.39 11.58 6.27
CA PHE A 67 -15.01 10.96 5.11
C PHE A 67 -16.39 10.41 5.49
N LYS A 68 -17.36 10.62 4.60
CA LYS A 68 -18.72 10.10 4.76
C LYS A 68 -18.89 8.88 3.86
N HIS A 69 -19.03 7.72 4.47
CA HIS A 69 -19.29 6.47 3.77
C HIS A 69 -20.71 6.39 3.22
N PHE A 70 -20.90 5.54 2.21
CA PHE A 70 -22.19 5.23 1.61
C PHE A 70 -23.22 4.78 2.66
N LYS A 71 -24.46 5.24 2.53
CA LYS A 71 -25.56 4.87 3.42
C LYS A 71 -26.59 4.04 2.64
N ARG A 72 -26.93 2.87 3.15
CA ARG A 72 -27.98 2.00 2.58
C ARG A 72 -29.36 2.47 3.04
N GLU A 73 -30.33 2.48 2.14
CA GLU A 73 -31.74 2.79 2.45
C GLU A 73 -32.30 1.80 3.49
N GLY A 74 -33.05 2.29 4.48
CA GLY A 74 -33.71 1.48 5.51
C GLY A 74 -33.03 1.39 6.88
N LYS A 75 -31.80 1.91 7.05
CA LYS A 75 -31.14 2.06 8.37
C LYS A 75 -31.21 3.52 8.86
N GLU A 76 -32.42 3.97 9.22
CA GLU A 76 -32.69 5.34 9.72
C GLU A 76 -32.25 5.61 11.17
N LYS A 77 -31.76 4.59 11.90
CA LYS A 77 -31.28 4.82 13.26
C LYS A 77 -29.86 5.34 13.22
N GLU A 78 -29.74 6.56 13.73
CA GLU A 78 -28.58 7.33 14.14
C GLU A 78 -27.41 6.46 14.65
N ILE A 79 -26.49 6.05 13.79
CA ILE A 79 -25.33 5.24 14.22
C ILE A 79 -24.06 5.65 13.46
N SER A 80 -23.09 6.17 14.24
CA SER A 80 -21.64 6.17 14.05
C SER A 80 -21.08 6.26 12.61
N LEU A 81 -20.30 7.30 12.33
CA LEU A 81 -19.47 7.51 11.13
C LEU A 81 -18.46 6.37 10.81
N LYS A 82 -18.48 5.24 11.53
CA LYS A 82 -17.47 4.18 11.50
C LYS A 82 -18.01 2.77 11.18
N ILE A 83 -19.28 2.63 10.78
CA ILE A 83 -19.84 1.32 10.46
C ILE A 83 -19.66 1.02 8.98
N HIS A 84 -19.19 -0.19 8.67
CA HIS A 84 -18.98 -0.63 7.30
C HIS A 84 -20.34 -0.96 6.64
N PRO A 85 -20.69 -0.41 5.45
CA PRO A 85 -22.03 -0.57 4.87
C PRO A 85 -22.44 -2.02 4.57
N TYR A 86 -21.46 -2.89 4.37
CA TYR A 86 -21.62 -4.33 4.10
C TYR A 86 -21.00 -5.22 5.20
N GLU A 87 -20.90 -4.71 6.44
CA GLU A 87 -20.31 -5.47 7.55
C GLU A 87 -21.00 -6.82 7.77
N GLU A 88 -22.33 -6.86 7.66
CA GLU A 88 -23.14 -8.07 7.86
C GLU A 88 -22.82 -9.13 6.78
N GLU A 89 -22.84 -8.75 5.50
CA GLU A 89 -22.56 -9.65 4.38
C GLU A 89 -21.12 -10.18 4.44
N ILE A 90 -20.15 -9.30 4.73
CA ILE A 90 -18.74 -9.70 4.81
C ILE A 90 -18.50 -10.59 6.03
N SER A 91 -19.11 -10.28 7.18
CA SER A 91 -18.99 -11.11 8.39
C SER A 91 -19.56 -12.50 8.18
N PHE A 92 -20.70 -12.60 7.48
CA PHE A 92 -21.26 -13.89 7.08
C PHE A 92 -20.27 -14.71 6.23
N LEU A 93 -19.58 -14.07 5.28
CA LEU A 93 -18.55 -14.72 4.45
C LEU A 93 -17.28 -15.10 5.21
N LEU A 94 -16.96 -14.44 6.32
CA LEU A 94 -15.84 -14.85 7.19
C LEU A 94 -16.09 -16.19 7.86
N GLU A 95 -17.36 -16.48 8.17
CA GLU A 95 -17.80 -17.74 8.78
C GLU A 95 -18.12 -18.81 7.73
N HIS A 96 -18.69 -18.40 6.59
CA HIS A 96 -19.22 -19.29 5.55
C HIS A 96 -18.73 -18.91 4.14
N PRO A 97 -17.41 -18.90 3.88
CA PRO A 97 -16.90 -18.53 2.56
C PRO A 97 -17.30 -19.59 1.51
N PRO A 98 -17.73 -19.16 0.31
CA PRO A 98 -18.17 -20.07 -0.73
C PRO A 98 -17.00 -20.88 -1.31
N LEU A 99 -17.31 -22.09 -1.78
CA LEU A 99 -16.39 -22.85 -2.61
C LEU A 99 -16.39 -22.25 -4.02
N ILE A 100 -15.26 -21.68 -4.41
CA ILE A 100 -15.10 -21.02 -5.70
C ILE A 100 -14.18 -21.86 -6.60
N LYS A 101 -14.55 -21.95 -7.87
CA LYS A 101 -13.70 -22.41 -8.97
C LYS A 101 -13.32 -21.17 -9.78
N PHE A 102 -12.03 -20.83 -9.81
CA PHE A 102 -11.58 -19.56 -10.38
C PHE A 102 -11.39 -19.67 -11.89
N CYS A 103 -10.89 -20.81 -12.34
CA CYS A 103 -10.71 -21.10 -13.75
C CYS A 103 -11.26 -22.48 -14.13
N SER A 104 -11.76 -22.59 -15.36
CA SER A 104 -12.27 -23.85 -15.91
C SER A 104 -11.15 -24.75 -16.45
N ASN A 105 -10.03 -24.16 -16.90
CA ASN A 105 -8.92 -24.81 -17.62
C ASN A 105 -7.54 -24.25 -17.15
N HIS A 106 -6.49 -25.09 -17.03
CA HIS A 106 -5.09 -24.71 -16.73
C HIS A 106 -4.13 -25.22 -17.83
N PRO A 107 -2.98 -24.56 -18.14
CA PRO A 107 -2.75 -23.13 -18.37
C PRO A 107 -2.03 -22.87 -19.72
N ASN A 108 -2.49 -21.85 -20.46
CA ASN A 108 -1.80 -21.09 -21.53
C ASN A 108 -2.85 -20.48 -22.47
N SER A 109 -3.77 -19.66 -21.95
CA SER A 109 -4.33 -18.65 -22.84
C SER A 109 -3.30 -17.53 -22.86
N ASP A 110 -2.42 -17.55 -23.86
CA ASP A 110 -1.65 -16.36 -24.18
C ASP A 110 -2.63 -15.17 -24.20
N MET A 111 -2.25 -14.08 -23.53
CA MET A 111 -3.09 -12.90 -23.49
C MET A 111 -3.33 -12.43 -24.93
N GLY A 112 -4.59 -12.51 -25.38
CA GLY A 112 -4.96 -12.12 -26.73
C GLY A 112 -4.70 -10.64 -27.00
N ASN A 113 -4.68 -10.26 -28.27
CA ASN A 113 -4.45 -8.86 -28.64
C ASN A 113 -5.67 -7.94 -28.40
N SER A 114 -6.84 -8.50 -28.11
CA SER A 114 -8.10 -7.76 -27.93
C SER A 114 -8.35 -7.39 -26.46
N TYR A 115 -8.78 -6.16 -26.24
CA TYR A 115 -9.31 -5.67 -24.97
C TYR A 115 -10.42 -4.64 -25.25
N SER A 116 -11.27 -4.41 -24.27
CA SER A 116 -12.32 -3.39 -24.33
C SER A 116 -11.93 -2.16 -23.50
N TRP A 117 -11.77 -1.01 -24.16
CA TRP A 117 -11.58 0.28 -23.50
C TRP A 117 -12.92 0.90 -23.15
N ILE A 118 -13.18 1.10 -21.86
CA ILE A 118 -14.45 1.60 -21.32
C ILE A 118 -14.23 3.03 -20.83
N ASN A 119 -14.87 4.00 -21.47
CA ASN A 119 -14.76 5.42 -21.10
C ASN A 119 -16.08 6.19 -21.21
N THR A 120 -17.20 5.49 -21.39
CA THR A 120 -18.55 6.06 -21.39
C THR A 120 -19.46 5.32 -20.43
N GLU A 121 -20.45 6.01 -19.89
CA GLU A 121 -21.45 5.48 -18.97
C GLU A 121 -22.16 4.24 -19.56
N HIS A 122 -22.65 4.31 -20.80
CA HIS A 122 -23.31 3.17 -21.46
C HIS A 122 -22.41 1.93 -21.58
N GLN A 123 -21.12 2.11 -21.87
CA GLN A 123 -20.18 0.97 -21.90
C GLN A 123 -19.99 0.39 -20.49
N LEU A 124 -19.97 1.24 -19.46
CA LEU A 124 -19.86 0.81 -18.06
C LEU A 124 -21.09 0.04 -17.59
N GLU A 125 -22.30 0.48 -17.96
CA GLU A 125 -23.55 -0.25 -17.73
C GLU A 125 -23.53 -1.63 -18.40
N SER A 126 -23.13 -1.69 -19.67
CA SER A 126 -23.00 -2.95 -20.40
C SER A 126 -21.97 -3.90 -19.76
N LEU A 127 -20.87 -3.35 -19.23
CA LEU A 127 -19.90 -4.12 -18.47
C LEU A 127 -20.52 -4.64 -17.16
N ALA A 128 -21.24 -3.81 -16.41
CA ALA A 128 -21.91 -4.23 -15.18
C ALA A 128 -22.87 -5.40 -15.41
N GLU A 129 -23.66 -5.38 -16.50
CA GLU A 129 -24.54 -6.49 -16.87
C GLU A 129 -23.79 -7.75 -17.31
N THR A 130 -22.59 -7.59 -17.87
CA THR A 130 -21.71 -8.71 -18.20
C THR A 130 -21.19 -9.34 -16.91
N LEU A 131 -20.63 -8.54 -16.00
CA LEU A 131 -20.06 -9.00 -14.74
C LEU A 131 -21.10 -9.62 -13.80
N ARG A 132 -22.36 -9.15 -13.83
CA ARG A 132 -23.47 -9.74 -13.05
C ARG A 132 -23.74 -11.22 -13.40
N LYS A 133 -23.37 -11.66 -14.61
CA LYS A 133 -23.54 -13.05 -15.06
C LYS A 133 -22.32 -13.92 -14.71
N GLU A 134 -21.20 -13.31 -14.36
CA GLU A 134 -19.98 -14.02 -13.99
C GLU A 134 -20.07 -14.57 -12.57
N LYS A 135 -19.30 -15.63 -12.30
CA LYS A 135 -19.11 -16.14 -10.92
C LYS A 135 -17.86 -15.59 -10.27
N VAL A 136 -16.93 -15.12 -11.09
CA VAL A 136 -15.63 -14.62 -10.66
C VAL A 136 -15.08 -13.69 -11.72
N PHE A 137 -14.43 -12.61 -11.29
CA PHE A 137 -13.63 -11.74 -12.16
C PHE A 137 -12.43 -11.19 -11.39
N ALA A 138 -11.35 -10.91 -12.09
CA ALA A 138 -10.14 -10.31 -11.56
C ALA A 138 -10.24 -8.79 -11.63
N VAL A 139 -9.60 -8.11 -10.67
CA VAL A 139 -9.56 -6.65 -10.57
C VAL A 139 -8.17 -6.20 -10.15
N ASP A 140 -7.72 -5.10 -10.74
CA ASP A 140 -6.58 -4.32 -10.27
C ASP A 140 -6.88 -2.82 -10.45
N THR A 141 -6.09 -1.94 -9.83
CA THR A 141 -6.25 -0.49 -10.00
C THR A 141 -4.92 0.26 -10.11
N GLU A 142 -4.90 1.33 -10.90
CA GLU A 142 -3.78 2.26 -10.98
C GLU A 142 -4.12 3.61 -10.37
N GLN A 143 -3.16 4.19 -9.66
CA GLN A 143 -3.38 5.34 -8.80
C GLN A 143 -2.44 6.50 -9.16
N HIS A 144 -2.92 7.74 -9.01
CA HIS A 144 -2.07 8.93 -9.06
C HIS A 144 -2.16 9.79 -7.80
N SER A 145 -1.05 9.96 -7.08
CA SER A 145 -0.99 10.73 -5.82
C SER A 145 -0.03 11.91 -5.84
N LEU A 146 0.81 12.07 -6.86
CA LEU A 146 1.80 13.15 -6.88
C LEU A 146 1.14 14.53 -7.09
N ARG A 147 0.12 14.58 -7.95
CA ARG A 147 -0.63 15.80 -8.34
C ARG A 147 -2.06 15.83 -7.81
N SER A 148 -2.26 15.23 -6.63
CA SER A 148 -3.52 15.22 -5.87
C SER A 148 -3.19 15.13 -4.38
N PHE A 149 -4.01 15.71 -3.50
CA PHE A 149 -3.76 15.67 -2.05
C PHE A 149 -4.06 14.29 -1.46
N LEU A 150 -5.26 13.77 -1.70
CA LEU A 150 -5.66 12.43 -1.26
C LEU A 150 -5.31 11.34 -2.27
N GLY A 151 -4.93 11.73 -3.48
CA GLY A 151 -4.83 10.83 -4.62
C GLY A 151 -6.20 10.50 -5.21
N PHE A 152 -6.18 9.97 -6.43
CA PHE A 152 -7.36 9.39 -7.09
C PHE A 152 -6.95 8.15 -7.89
N THR A 153 -7.92 7.29 -8.19
CA THR A 153 -7.79 6.12 -9.07
C THR A 153 -7.86 6.59 -10.52
N ALA A 154 -6.84 6.25 -11.32
CA ALA A 154 -6.68 6.71 -12.69
C ALA A 154 -7.08 5.65 -13.73
N LEU A 155 -7.00 4.36 -13.38
CA LEU A 155 -7.41 3.25 -14.21
C LEU A 155 -7.93 2.10 -13.32
N MET A 156 -8.89 1.33 -13.83
CA MET A 156 -9.28 0.05 -13.24
C MET A 156 -9.23 -1.02 -14.30
N GLN A 157 -8.64 -2.16 -13.97
CA GLN A 157 -8.55 -3.30 -14.86
C GLN A 157 -9.47 -4.39 -14.37
N ILE A 158 -10.25 -4.97 -15.28
CA ILE A 158 -11.14 -6.09 -14.98
C ILE A 158 -10.92 -7.18 -16.00
N SER A 159 -10.68 -8.41 -15.54
CA SER A 159 -10.57 -9.57 -16.44
C SER A 159 -11.57 -10.65 -16.04
N THR A 160 -12.30 -11.12 -17.03
CA THR A 160 -13.15 -12.33 -16.92
C THR A 160 -12.39 -13.52 -17.48
N GLN A 161 -13.01 -14.71 -17.54
CA GLN A 161 -12.40 -15.84 -18.26
C GLN A 161 -12.31 -15.63 -19.79
N LYS A 162 -13.01 -14.61 -20.33
CA LYS A 162 -13.17 -14.43 -21.78
C LYS A 162 -12.54 -13.15 -22.32
N GLU A 163 -12.54 -12.08 -21.54
CA GLU A 163 -12.22 -10.74 -22.02
C GLU A 163 -11.60 -9.88 -20.91
N ASP A 164 -10.70 -8.98 -21.34
CA ASP A 164 -10.07 -7.94 -20.54
C ASP A 164 -10.72 -6.58 -20.81
N PHE A 165 -10.99 -5.84 -19.74
CA PHE A 165 -11.55 -4.50 -19.76
C PHE A 165 -10.60 -3.52 -19.08
N LEU A 166 -10.33 -2.40 -19.74
CA LEU A 166 -9.61 -1.27 -19.17
C LEU A 166 -10.59 -0.10 -19.03
N LEU A 167 -10.87 0.28 -17.78
CA LEU A 167 -11.81 1.33 -17.45
C LEU A 167 -11.05 2.62 -17.20
N ASP A 168 -11.33 3.64 -18.00
CA ASP A 168 -10.83 4.99 -17.79
C ASP A 168 -11.52 5.63 -16.57
N ALA A 169 -10.99 5.35 -15.39
CA ALA A 169 -11.55 5.83 -14.12
C ALA A 169 -11.55 7.36 -13.99
N ILE A 170 -10.78 8.08 -14.82
CA ILE A 170 -10.82 9.54 -14.92
C ILE A 170 -12.06 9.97 -15.70
N ALA A 171 -12.27 9.40 -16.89
CA ALA A 171 -13.42 9.74 -17.73
C ALA A 171 -14.75 9.29 -17.10
N LEU A 172 -14.73 8.17 -16.37
CA LEU A 172 -15.89 7.57 -15.72
C LEU A 172 -16.10 8.01 -14.27
N HIS A 173 -15.25 8.89 -13.72
CA HIS A 173 -15.17 9.19 -12.28
C HIS A 173 -16.54 9.39 -11.62
N ASP A 174 -17.42 10.15 -12.26
CA ASP A 174 -18.73 10.52 -11.72
C ASP A 174 -19.83 9.46 -11.85
N VAL A 175 -19.56 8.34 -12.54
CA VAL A 175 -20.53 7.26 -12.83
C VAL A 175 -20.01 5.86 -12.47
N MET A 176 -18.83 5.77 -11.84
CA MET A 176 -18.22 4.49 -11.45
C MET A 176 -19.08 3.69 -10.45
N ASP A 177 -19.95 4.35 -9.70
CA ASP A 177 -20.89 3.74 -8.75
C ASP A 177 -21.87 2.76 -9.41
N ILE A 178 -22.03 2.81 -10.73
CA ILE A 178 -22.74 1.77 -11.53
C ILE A 178 -22.20 0.36 -11.23
N LEU A 179 -20.90 0.21 -10.91
CA LEU A 179 -20.30 -1.08 -10.57
C LEU A 179 -20.57 -1.52 -9.12
N GLN A 180 -21.04 -0.63 -8.25
CA GLN A 180 -21.27 -0.91 -6.83
C GLN A 180 -22.10 -2.19 -6.59
N PRO A 181 -23.23 -2.44 -7.28
CA PRO A 181 -24.04 -3.63 -7.03
C PRO A 181 -23.30 -4.94 -7.29
N VAL A 182 -22.46 -4.98 -8.33
CA VAL A 182 -21.70 -6.19 -8.72
C VAL A 182 -20.52 -6.42 -7.78
N PHE A 183 -19.81 -5.36 -7.37
CA PHE A 183 -18.74 -5.46 -6.38
C PHE A 183 -19.26 -5.84 -4.99
N ALA A 184 -20.49 -5.46 -4.65
CA ALA A 184 -21.15 -5.80 -3.40
C ALA A 184 -21.88 -7.17 -3.42
N ASP A 185 -22.00 -7.84 -4.58
CA ASP A 185 -22.69 -9.11 -4.68
C ASP A 185 -21.88 -10.25 -4.02
N PRO A 186 -22.37 -10.90 -2.96
CA PRO A 186 -21.67 -12.00 -2.29
C PRO A 186 -21.59 -13.28 -3.12
N SER A 187 -22.40 -13.41 -4.18
CA SER A 187 -22.40 -14.57 -5.08
C SER A 187 -21.33 -14.53 -6.17
N ILE A 188 -20.68 -13.37 -6.33
CA ILE A 188 -19.64 -13.13 -7.33
C ILE A 188 -18.31 -12.90 -6.62
N CYS A 189 -17.29 -13.71 -6.90
CA CYS A 189 -15.97 -13.53 -6.28
C CYS A 189 -15.14 -12.49 -7.04
N LYS A 190 -14.58 -11.52 -6.32
CA LYS A 190 -13.62 -10.56 -6.86
C LYS A 190 -12.20 -11.00 -6.52
N VAL A 191 -11.38 -11.30 -7.53
CA VAL A 191 -10.00 -11.70 -7.34
C VAL A 191 -9.08 -10.49 -7.42
N PHE A 192 -8.24 -10.29 -6.42
CA PHE A 192 -7.25 -9.22 -6.36
C PHE A 192 -5.86 -9.78 -6.01
N HIS A 193 -4.83 -8.92 -6.11
CA HIS A 193 -3.49 -9.19 -5.61
C HIS A 193 -3.04 -8.11 -4.63
N GLY A 194 -3.06 -8.39 -3.32
CA GLY A 194 -2.60 -7.42 -2.32
C GLY A 194 -3.51 -6.20 -2.20
N ALA A 195 -4.82 -6.44 -2.08
CA ALA A 195 -5.89 -5.46 -2.25
C ALA A 195 -6.03 -4.41 -1.13
N ASP A 196 -5.08 -4.35 -0.19
CA ASP A 196 -5.18 -3.54 1.03
C ASP A 196 -5.41 -2.05 0.71
N ASN A 197 -4.82 -1.52 -0.36
CA ASN A 197 -5.04 -0.14 -0.78
C ASN A 197 -6.20 0.00 -1.77
N ASP A 198 -6.37 -0.96 -2.68
CA ASP A 198 -7.42 -0.94 -3.71
C ASP A 198 -8.80 -0.80 -3.09
N VAL A 199 -9.10 -1.58 -2.03
CA VAL A 199 -10.38 -1.47 -1.32
C VAL A 199 -10.62 -0.08 -0.74
N LEU A 200 -9.58 0.63 -0.34
CA LEU A 200 -9.68 1.98 0.22
C LEU A 200 -9.87 3.02 -0.88
N TRP A 201 -9.18 2.86 -2.02
CA TRP A 201 -9.30 3.76 -3.16
C TRP A 201 -10.67 3.67 -3.82
N LEU A 202 -11.19 2.45 -4.00
CA LEU A 202 -12.56 2.20 -4.49
C LEU A 202 -13.63 2.89 -3.63
N GLN A 203 -13.46 2.85 -2.30
CA GLN A 203 -14.36 3.56 -1.38
C GLN A 203 -14.19 5.08 -1.48
N ARG A 204 -12.95 5.58 -1.47
CA ARG A 204 -12.61 7.01 -1.49
C ARG A 204 -13.17 7.70 -2.73
N ASP A 205 -12.98 7.09 -3.89
CA ASP A 205 -13.25 7.72 -5.18
C ASP A 205 -14.66 7.43 -5.68
N PHE A 206 -15.20 6.22 -5.42
CA PHE A 206 -16.41 5.74 -6.10
C PHE A 206 -17.48 5.14 -5.18
N HIS A 207 -17.30 5.14 -3.85
CA HIS A 207 -18.17 4.41 -2.91
C HIS A 207 -18.39 2.93 -3.29
N ILE A 208 -17.43 2.32 -3.97
CA ILE A 208 -17.44 0.89 -4.29
C ILE A 208 -16.87 0.13 -3.09
N TYR A 209 -17.63 -0.86 -2.61
CA TYR A 209 -17.23 -1.76 -1.53
C TYR A 209 -17.18 -3.19 -2.07
N VAL A 210 -16.13 -3.93 -1.71
CA VAL A 210 -15.91 -5.29 -2.20
C VAL A 210 -16.48 -6.29 -1.21
N VAL A 211 -17.39 -7.15 -1.63
CA VAL A 211 -17.93 -8.26 -0.84
C VAL A 211 -17.57 -9.58 -1.53
N ASN A 212 -17.11 -10.61 -0.82
CA ASN A 212 -16.59 -11.85 -1.43
C ASN A 212 -15.34 -11.62 -2.29
N MET A 213 -14.20 -11.43 -1.63
CA MET A 213 -12.90 -11.29 -2.28
C MET A 213 -12.03 -12.54 -2.08
N PHE A 214 -11.23 -12.88 -3.10
CA PHE A 214 -10.07 -13.75 -2.96
C PHE A 214 -8.79 -12.99 -3.31
N ASP A 215 -7.92 -12.77 -2.33
CA ASP A 215 -6.64 -12.08 -2.50
C ASP A 215 -5.50 -13.09 -2.62
N THR A 216 -4.87 -13.12 -3.80
CA THR A 216 -3.77 -14.04 -4.11
C THR A 216 -2.52 -13.81 -3.25
N ALA A 217 -2.27 -12.58 -2.77
CA ALA A 217 -1.19 -12.30 -1.84
C ALA A 217 -1.48 -12.88 -0.44
N LYS A 218 -2.73 -12.83 0.03
CA LYS A 218 -3.13 -13.47 1.30
C LYS A 218 -3.09 -15.00 1.18
N ALA A 219 -3.45 -15.56 0.03
CA ALA A 219 -3.28 -16.98 -0.24
C ALA A 219 -1.80 -17.41 -0.16
N CYS A 220 -0.88 -16.63 -0.73
CA CYS A 220 0.56 -16.87 -0.61
C CYS A 220 1.06 -16.83 0.85
N GLU A 221 0.54 -15.92 1.67
CA GLU A 221 0.87 -15.86 3.10
C GLU A 221 0.41 -17.11 3.85
N VAL A 222 -0.77 -17.63 3.54
CA VAL A 222 -1.31 -18.85 4.14
C VAL A 222 -0.48 -20.08 3.73
N LEU A 223 -0.07 -20.14 2.46
CA LEU A 223 0.88 -21.15 1.95
C LEU A 223 2.32 -20.95 2.44
N SER A 224 2.62 -19.86 3.13
CA SER A 224 3.99 -19.49 3.54
C SER A 224 4.99 -19.46 2.37
N LYS A 225 4.55 -18.97 1.20
CA LYS A 225 5.43 -18.83 0.03
C LYS A 225 6.58 -17.85 0.31
N PRO A 226 7.78 -18.09 -0.24
CA PRO A 226 8.95 -17.24 0.01
C PRO A 226 8.79 -15.83 -0.59
N LEU A 227 8.09 -15.72 -1.72
CA LEU A 227 7.77 -14.49 -2.41
C LEU A 227 6.27 -14.46 -2.72
N LYS A 228 5.70 -13.25 -2.75
CA LYS A 228 4.25 -13.04 -2.91
C LYS A 228 3.89 -11.84 -3.78
N SER A 229 4.83 -11.27 -4.53
CA SER A 229 4.54 -10.16 -5.47
C SER A 229 3.90 -10.68 -6.75
N LEU A 230 3.03 -9.90 -7.38
CA LEU A 230 2.36 -10.29 -8.63
C LEU A 230 3.34 -10.71 -9.72
N ALA A 231 4.39 -9.91 -9.96
CA ALA A 231 5.46 -10.25 -10.92
C ALA A 231 6.08 -11.64 -10.68
N PHE A 232 6.23 -12.04 -9.41
CA PHE A 232 6.75 -13.37 -9.07
C PHE A 232 5.73 -14.47 -9.38
N LEU A 233 4.44 -14.22 -9.12
CA LEU A 233 3.38 -15.20 -9.41
C LEU A 233 3.16 -15.35 -10.91
N LEU A 234 3.21 -14.24 -11.67
CA LEU A 234 3.16 -14.25 -13.14
C LEU A 234 4.28 -15.10 -13.74
N GLU A 235 5.52 -14.91 -13.28
CA GLU A 235 6.65 -15.72 -13.74
C GLU A 235 6.49 -17.18 -13.33
N ALA A 236 6.16 -17.44 -12.05
CA ALA A 236 6.12 -18.79 -11.50
C ALA A 236 4.98 -19.67 -12.03
N TYR A 237 3.81 -19.08 -12.29
CA TYR A 237 2.61 -19.81 -12.71
C TYR A 237 2.29 -19.68 -14.19
N CYS A 238 2.71 -18.58 -14.82
CA CYS A 238 2.34 -18.27 -16.20
C CYS A 238 3.56 -18.10 -17.11
N GLY A 239 4.79 -18.10 -16.58
CA GLY A 239 6.01 -17.85 -17.37
C GLY A 239 6.10 -16.43 -17.94
N VAL A 240 5.32 -15.49 -17.40
CA VAL A 240 5.23 -14.10 -17.89
C VAL A 240 6.15 -13.21 -17.06
N LEU A 241 7.04 -12.49 -17.74
CA LEU A 241 7.89 -11.46 -17.12
C LEU A 241 7.22 -10.09 -17.23
N THR A 242 7.24 -9.32 -16.15
CA THR A 242 6.70 -7.95 -16.13
C THR A 242 7.76 -6.93 -15.77
N ASP A 243 7.71 -5.80 -16.48
CA ASP A 243 8.55 -4.65 -16.17
C ASP A 243 7.93 -3.82 -15.03
N LYS A 244 8.60 -3.79 -13.89
CA LYS A 244 8.18 -3.02 -12.71
C LYS A 244 8.41 -1.51 -12.85
N SER A 245 9.07 -1.05 -13.91
CA SER A 245 9.30 0.38 -14.15
C SER A 245 7.97 1.14 -14.30
N LEU A 246 6.97 0.50 -14.93
CA LEU A 246 5.68 1.09 -15.26
C LEU A 246 4.76 1.31 -14.05
N GLN A 247 5.03 0.65 -12.91
CA GLN A 247 4.26 0.82 -11.68
C GLN A 247 4.26 2.28 -11.15
N ARG A 248 5.25 3.09 -11.55
CA ARG A 248 5.41 4.49 -11.11
C ARG A 248 5.17 5.52 -12.20
N GLU A 249 4.65 5.08 -13.35
CA GLU A 249 4.32 5.98 -14.45
C GLU A 249 3.15 6.90 -14.13
N ASP A 250 3.01 7.95 -14.93
CA ASP A 250 1.91 8.89 -14.78
C ASP A 250 0.63 8.36 -15.45
N TRP A 251 -0.13 7.55 -14.71
CA TRP A 251 -1.40 6.95 -15.15
C TRP A 251 -2.52 7.94 -15.49
N ARG A 252 -2.28 9.25 -15.33
CA ARG A 252 -3.18 10.31 -15.81
C ARG A 252 -3.09 10.54 -17.31
N GLN A 253 -2.01 10.10 -17.95
CA GLN A 253 -1.78 10.34 -19.37
C GLN A 253 -2.90 9.78 -20.23
N ARG A 254 -3.32 10.54 -21.25
CA ARG A 254 -4.28 10.09 -22.27
C ARG A 254 -3.85 10.60 -23.66
N PRO A 255 -3.84 9.74 -24.70
CA PRO A 255 -4.01 8.27 -24.62
C PRO A 255 -2.86 7.61 -23.83
N LEU A 256 -3.11 6.42 -23.26
CA LEU A 256 -2.05 5.61 -22.66
C LEU A 256 -1.13 5.04 -23.75
N SER A 257 0.14 4.82 -23.42
CA SER A 257 1.06 4.14 -24.33
C SER A 257 0.71 2.66 -24.48
N ALA A 258 1.19 2.02 -25.55
CA ALA A 258 0.97 0.59 -25.77
C ALA A 258 1.56 -0.26 -24.63
N GLU A 259 2.71 0.15 -24.08
CA GLU A 259 3.37 -0.50 -22.96
C GLU A 259 2.55 -0.40 -21.67
N MET A 260 1.98 0.77 -21.39
CA MET A 260 1.09 0.97 -20.23
C MET A 260 -0.19 0.13 -20.34
N ILE A 261 -0.78 0.05 -21.54
CA ILE A 261 -1.95 -0.80 -21.80
C ILE A 261 -1.60 -2.27 -21.57
N GLN A 262 -0.48 -2.74 -22.11
CA GLN A 262 -0.03 -4.13 -21.97
C GLN A 262 0.25 -4.47 -20.50
N TYR A 263 0.91 -3.57 -19.78
CA TYR A 263 1.17 -3.71 -18.34
C TYR A 263 -0.14 -3.82 -17.55
N ALA A 264 -1.04 -2.85 -17.72
CA ALA A 264 -2.32 -2.81 -17.01
C ALA A 264 -3.13 -4.09 -17.25
N ARG A 265 -3.22 -4.55 -18.50
CA ARG A 265 -3.93 -5.80 -18.81
C ARG A 265 -3.31 -7.01 -18.12
N THR A 266 -1.97 -7.09 -18.12
CA THR A 266 -1.24 -8.23 -17.55
C THR A 266 -1.54 -8.41 -16.05
N ASP A 267 -1.70 -7.30 -15.31
CA ASP A 267 -1.92 -7.34 -13.86
C ASP A 267 -3.29 -7.96 -13.46
N ALA A 268 -4.31 -7.90 -14.34
CA ALA A 268 -5.60 -8.55 -14.12
C ALA A 268 -5.77 -9.88 -14.89
N HIS A 269 -5.26 -9.98 -16.12
CA HIS A 269 -5.54 -11.07 -17.07
C HIS A 269 -5.25 -12.46 -16.48
N TYR A 270 -4.04 -12.64 -15.93
CA TYR A 270 -3.57 -13.92 -15.43
C TYR A 270 -4.07 -14.23 -14.01
N LEU A 271 -4.73 -13.27 -13.35
CA LEU A 271 -4.98 -13.34 -11.93
C LEU A 271 -6.00 -14.43 -11.56
N LEU A 272 -6.98 -14.71 -12.44
CA LEU A 272 -7.89 -15.84 -12.27
C LEU A 272 -7.16 -17.19 -12.34
N CYS A 273 -6.19 -17.32 -13.26
CA CYS A 273 -5.36 -18.53 -13.37
C CYS A 273 -4.47 -18.70 -12.13
N ILE A 274 -3.80 -17.62 -11.69
CA ILE A 274 -2.99 -17.63 -10.48
C ILE A 274 -3.84 -18.01 -9.25
N ALA A 275 -5.05 -17.45 -9.13
CA ALA A 275 -5.97 -17.79 -8.05
C ALA A 275 -6.37 -19.27 -8.06
N ASP A 276 -6.63 -19.86 -9.22
CA ASP A 276 -6.95 -21.27 -9.35
C ASP A 276 -5.78 -22.18 -8.96
N CYS A 277 -4.55 -21.85 -9.39
CA CYS A 277 -3.34 -22.57 -8.99
C CYS A 277 -3.15 -22.52 -7.46
N LEU A 278 -3.23 -21.33 -6.87
CA LEU A 278 -3.09 -21.14 -5.43
C LEU A 278 -4.20 -21.86 -4.65
N ALA A 279 -5.44 -21.83 -5.15
CA ALA A 279 -6.55 -22.54 -4.55
C ALA A 279 -6.34 -24.06 -4.56
N SER A 280 -5.79 -24.61 -5.65
CA SER A 280 -5.42 -26.02 -5.75
C SER A 280 -4.33 -26.39 -4.74
N GLU A 281 -3.27 -25.57 -4.64
CA GLU A 281 -2.21 -25.77 -3.65
C GLU A 281 -2.72 -25.70 -2.21
N LEU A 282 -3.60 -24.74 -1.89
CA LEU A 282 -4.23 -24.62 -0.57
C LEU A 282 -5.05 -25.87 -0.22
N ARG A 283 -5.79 -26.43 -1.18
CA ARG A 283 -6.57 -27.66 -0.98
C ARG A 283 -5.65 -28.87 -0.75
N THR A 284 -4.59 -29.00 -1.54
CA THR A 284 -3.60 -30.09 -1.40
C THR A 284 -2.87 -30.01 -0.06
N ALA A 285 -2.43 -28.82 0.36
CA ALA A 285 -1.79 -28.62 1.66
C ALA A 285 -2.69 -29.04 2.84
N GLY A 286 -4.01 -28.86 2.70
CA GLY A 286 -4.99 -29.33 3.69
C GLY A 286 -5.14 -30.85 3.74
N LEU A 287 -4.88 -31.55 2.63
CA LEU A 287 -4.92 -33.02 2.54
C LEU A 287 -3.65 -33.65 3.14
N ASP A 288 -2.47 -33.07 2.91
CA ASP A 288 -1.18 -33.63 3.35
C ASP A 288 -0.94 -33.57 4.87
N THR A 289 -1.66 -32.72 5.60
CA THR A 289 -1.65 -32.67 7.08
C THR A 289 -2.37 -33.85 7.77
N SER A 290 -2.65 -34.94 7.05
CA SER A 290 -3.48 -36.08 7.46
C SER A 290 -2.82 -37.04 8.47
N ALA A 291 -2.55 -36.57 9.69
CA ALA A 291 -2.26 -37.44 10.83
C ALA A 291 -3.46 -37.60 11.80
N CYS A 292 -4.51 -36.78 11.69
CA CYS A 292 -5.72 -36.91 12.52
C CYS A 292 -6.99 -36.40 11.81
N PRO A 293 -8.11 -37.15 11.80
CA PRO A 293 -9.31 -36.80 11.01
C PRO A 293 -10.09 -35.54 11.44
N ASP A 294 -10.07 -35.14 12.73
CA ASP A 294 -11.01 -34.11 13.25
C ASP A 294 -10.44 -32.69 13.42
N ASP A 295 -9.20 -32.42 12.99
CA ASP A 295 -8.54 -31.10 13.18
C ASP A 295 -7.89 -30.60 11.88
N LYS A 296 -8.62 -30.76 10.77
CA LYS A 296 -8.15 -30.31 9.45
C LYS A 296 -8.23 -28.79 9.36
N PHE A 297 -7.09 -28.12 9.56
CA PHE A 297 -6.95 -26.72 9.21
C PHE A 297 -7.22 -26.54 7.71
N ASN A 298 -8.33 -25.90 7.37
CA ASN A 298 -8.68 -25.65 5.98
C ASN A 298 -7.94 -24.40 5.49
N PHE A 299 -6.80 -24.60 4.83
CA PHE A 299 -5.97 -23.52 4.30
C PHE A 299 -6.74 -22.63 3.31
N PHE A 300 -7.60 -23.21 2.48
CA PHE A 300 -8.43 -22.45 1.55
C PHE A 300 -9.42 -21.52 2.29
N LEU A 301 -10.03 -22.04 3.35
CA LEU A 301 -10.92 -21.27 4.23
C LEU A 301 -10.19 -20.09 4.87
N GLU A 302 -8.99 -20.32 5.39
CA GLU A 302 -8.19 -19.26 6.01
C GLU A 302 -7.76 -18.19 4.99
N ALA A 303 -7.36 -18.58 3.78
CA ALA A 303 -7.03 -17.63 2.71
C ALA A 303 -8.24 -16.76 2.35
N SER A 304 -9.41 -17.38 2.20
CA SER A 304 -10.68 -16.69 1.93
C SER A 304 -11.06 -15.75 3.09
N ARG A 305 -10.90 -16.20 4.35
CA ARG A 305 -11.17 -15.41 5.55
C ARG A 305 -10.26 -14.18 5.63
N ARG A 306 -8.95 -14.34 5.37
CA ARG A 306 -7.99 -13.22 5.34
C ARG A 306 -8.31 -12.23 4.22
N SER A 307 -8.72 -12.72 3.05
CA SER A 307 -9.13 -11.89 1.92
C SER A 307 -10.36 -11.06 2.28
N ASN A 308 -11.42 -11.68 2.79
CA ASN A 308 -12.64 -10.97 3.21
C ASN A 308 -12.40 -10.06 4.43
N THR A 309 -11.39 -10.31 5.26
CA THR A 309 -11.00 -9.38 6.32
C THR A 309 -10.47 -8.05 5.75
N VAL A 310 -9.83 -8.07 4.58
CA VAL A 310 -9.40 -6.85 3.87
C VAL A 310 -10.62 -6.03 3.44
N CYS A 311 -11.70 -6.69 3.02
CA CYS A 311 -12.95 -6.01 2.65
C CYS A 311 -13.59 -5.20 3.80
N LEU A 312 -13.31 -5.53 5.06
CA LEU A 312 -13.84 -4.78 6.22
C LEU A 312 -13.07 -3.47 6.50
N GLN A 313 -11.98 -3.20 5.77
CA GLN A 313 -11.28 -1.93 5.93
C GLN A 313 -12.18 -0.78 5.46
N LEU A 314 -12.09 0.35 6.17
CA LEU A 314 -12.77 1.58 5.80
C LEU A 314 -11.75 2.65 5.47
N TYR A 315 -11.96 3.34 4.35
CA TYR A 315 -11.19 4.53 4.03
C TYR A 315 -11.39 5.58 5.12
N VAL A 316 -10.30 5.89 5.83
CA VAL A 316 -10.27 6.97 6.82
C VAL A 316 -9.38 8.06 6.29
N LYS A 317 -9.96 9.24 6.15
CA LYS A 317 -9.18 10.43 5.88
C LYS A 317 -8.27 10.74 7.07
N GLU A 318 -6.98 10.90 6.81
CA GLU A 318 -6.04 11.39 7.82
C GLU A 318 -6.39 12.84 8.18
N ILE A 319 -6.92 13.03 9.40
CA ILE A 319 -7.27 14.32 9.96
C ILE A 319 -6.39 14.56 11.17
N GLU A 320 -5.53 15.56 11.06
CA GLU A 320 -4.70 15.99 12.17
C GLU A 320 -5.43 17.05 13.00
N LEU A 321 -5.20 17.05 14.32
CA LEU A 321 -5.70 18.11 15.20
C LEU A 321 -5.09 19.48 14.86
N SER A 322 -3.87 19.48 14.33
CA SER A 322 -3.15 20.66 13.87
C SER A 322 -2.57 20.37 12.48
N PRO A 323 -2.83 21.20 11.46
CA PRO A 323 -2.34 20.97 10.11
C PRO A 323 -0.81 20.78 10.05
N GLY A 324 -0.36 19.77 9.30
CA GLY A 324 1.06 19.51 9.05
C GLY A 324 1.84 18.96 10.25
N ALA A 325 1.17 18.52 11.31
CA ALA A 325 1.78 18.13 12.56
C ALA A 325 2.62 16.86 12.48
N SER A 326 2.11 15.82 11.83
CA SER A 326 2.86 14.57 11.63
C SER A 326 4.06 14.83 10.73
N ALA A 327 3.89 15.63 9.68
CA ALA A 327 4.97 16.01 8.78
C ALA A 327 6.09 16.76 9.53
N ALA A 328 5.73 17.76 10.34
CA ALA A 328 6.70 18.51 11.15
C ALA A 328 7.44 17.58 12.14
N ALA A 329 6.70 16.73 12.86
CA ALA A 329 7.29 15.77 13.79
C ALA A 329 8.24 14.78 13.09
N SER A 330 7.86 14.30 11.89
CA SER A 330 8.67 13.42 11.07
C SER A 330 9.97 14.09 10.60
N ILE A 331 9.88 15.30 10.04
CA ILE A 331 11.04 16.09 9.62
C ILE A 331 11.99 16.35 10.80
N LEU A 332 11.45 16.79 11.94
CA LEU A 332 12.24 17.06 13.12
C LEU A 332 12.93 15.79 13.65
N SER A 333 12.22 14.67 13.73
CA SER A 333 12.80 13.40 14.20
C SER A 333 13.91 12.88 13.28
N ARG A 334 13.76 12.98 11.95
CA ARG A 334 14.78 12.48 11.01
C ARG A 334 16.07 13.33 11.05
N ASN A 335 15.93 14.64 11.26
CA ASN A 335 17.03 15.58 11.09
C ASN A 335 17.68 16.04 12.42
N TRP A 336 17.00 15.93 13.56
CA TRP A 336 17.50 16.40 14.87
C TRP A 336 17.82 15.28 15.88
N SER A 337 17.81 14.01 15.48
CA SER A 337 18.16 12.85 16.34
C SER A 337 19.65 12.55 16.46
N LYS A 338 20.54 13.40 15.92
CA LYS A 338 22.00 13.26 16.05
C LYS A 338 22.53 14.41 16.90
N GLU A 339 23.23 14.07 17.98
CA GLU A 339 23.92 15.01 18.86
C GLU A 339 24.75 16.01 18.04
N GLY A 340 24.54 17.32 18.24
CA GLY A 340 25.43 18.34 17.66
C GLY A 340 24.83 19.70 17.25
N VAL A 341 23.53 19.98 17.40
CA VAL A 341 22.98 21.31 17.04
C VAL A 341 22.88 22.22 18.26
N SER A 342 23.63 23.33 18.22
CA SER A 342 23.77 24.37 19.26
C SER A 342 22.44 24.96 19.78
N THR A 343 22.44 25.25 21.08
CA THR A 343 21.29 25.25 22.01
C THR A 343 20.46 26.55 22.12
N TRP A 344 20.22 27.30 21.04
CA TRP A 344 19.24 28.42 21.11
C TRP A 344 18.44 28.67 19.81
N LYS A 345 19.06 28.49 18.64
CA LYS A 345 18.34 28.50 17.34
C LYS A 345 17.39 27.31 17.16
N ALA A 346 17.51 26.26 17.98
CA ALA A 346 16.72 25.04 17.86
C ALA A 346 15.22 25.25 18.09
N ALA A 347 14.80 26.17 18.96
CA ALA A 347 13.38 26.42 19.21
C ALA A 347 12.71 27.18 18.05
N GLN A 348 13.37 28.22 17.55
CA GLN A 348 12.91 29.01 16.40
C GLN A 348 12.88 28.18 15.11
N THR A 349 13.91 27.38 14.85
CA THR A 349 13.93 26.46 13.70
C THR A 349 12.81 25.42 13.81
N LYS A 350 12.57 24.86 15.00
CA LYS A 350 11.44 23.94 15.21
C LYS A 350 10.10 24.62 14.90
N ASP A 351 9.85 25.80 15.48
CA ASP A 351 8.64 26.58 15.23
C ASP A 351 8.44 26.88 13.74
N LEU A 352 9.51 27.24 13.04
CA LEU A 352 9.46 27.51 11.61
C LEU A 352 9.17 26.25 10.77
N VAL A 353 9.74 25.09 11.14
CA VAL A 353 9.37 23.80 10.51
C VAL A 353 7.88 23.52 10.69
N TRP A 354 7.33 23.75 11.88
CA TRP A 354 5.91 23.59 12.16
C TRP A 354 5.05 24.53 11.30
N LYS A 355 5.37 25.83 11.27
CA LYS A 355 4.67 26.83 10.47
C LYS A 355 4.69 26.51 8.98
N LEU A 356 5.85 26.11 8.44
CA LEU A 356 5.99 25.73 7.03
C LEU A 356 5.21 24.45 6.70
N CYS A 357 5.21 23.45 7.60
CA CYS A 357 4.43 22.22 7.39
C CYS A 357 2.92 22.49 7.42
N ALA A 358 2.46 23.32 8.35
CA ALA A 358 1.06 23.69 8.48
C ALA A 358 0.57 24.51 7.28
N TRP A 359 1.36 25.48 6.81
CA TRP A 359 1.08 26.21 5.57
C TRP A 359 1.05 25.27 4.37
N ARG A 360 2.02 24.33 4.28
CA ARG A 360 2.09 23.34 3.19
C ARG A 360 0.87 22.43 3.16
N ASP A 361 0.40 21.93 4.30
CA ASP A 361 -0.81 21.10 4.38
C ASP A 361 -2.03 21.85 3.85
N LEU A 362 -2.22 23.11 4.27
CA LEU A 362 -3.33 23.92 3.77
C LEU A 362 -3.23 24.16 2.26
N ALA A 363 -2.06 24.59 1.77
CA ALA A 363 -1.85 24.83 0.35
C ALA A 363 -2.07 23.56 -0.48
N ALA A 364 -1.62 22.41 0.01
CA ALA A 364 -1.84 21.10 -0.61
C ALA A 364 -3.33 20.77 -0.73
N ARG A 365 -4.11 20.98 0.32
CA ARG A 365 -5.56 20.76 0.31
C ARG A 365 -6.30 21.68 -0.65
N ILE A 366 -5.97 22.98 -0.64
CA ILE A 366 -6.60 24.00 -1.48
C ILE A 366 -6.32 23.75 -2.97
N HIS A 367 -5.09 23.42 -3.33
CA HIS A 367 -4.72 23.22 -4.73
C HIS A 367 -4.95 21.79 -5.24
N ASP A 368 -5.39 20.89 -4.35
CA ASP A 368 -5.44 19.45 -4.56
C ASP A 368 -4.13 18.90 -5.09
N GLU A 369 -3.07 19.06 -4.30
CA GLU A 369 -1.70 18.71 -4.69
C GLU A 369 -1.04 17.95 -3.54
N SER A 370 -0.08 17.08 -3.84
CA SER A 370 0.65 16.39 -2.77
C SER A 370 1.51 17.36 -1.97
N LEU A 371 1.76 17.03 -0.70
CA LEU A 371 2.70 17.79 0.14
C LEU A 371 4.06 17.97 -0.56
N ARG A 372 4.56 16.91 -1.19
CA ARG A 372 5.85 16.92 -1.91
C ARG A 372 5.84 17.87 -3.11
N TYR A 373 4.74 17.92 -3.87
CA TYR A 373 4.63 18.83 -5.01
C TYR A 373 4.58 20.29 -4.57
N VAL A 374 3.88 20.60 -3.46
CA VAL A 374 3.81 21.97 -2.92
C VAL A 374 5.19 22.44 -2.48
N LEU A 375 5.81 21.76 -1.52
CA LEU A 375 7.11 22.14 -0.94
C LEU A 375 7.79 20.90 -0.34
N SER A 376 8.99 20.56 -0.79
CA SER A 376 9.70 19.35 -0.34
C SER A 376 10.11 19.43 1.15
N ASP A 377 10.24 18.26 1.81
CA ASP A 377 10.75 18.19 3.18
C ASP A 377 12.15 18.82 3.30
N HIS A 378 13.00 18.65 2.28
CA HIS A 378 14.35 19.23 2.24
C HIS A 378 14.32 20.74 2.15
N ALA A 379 13.44 21.31 1.32
CA ALA A 379 13.24 22.74 1.23
C ALA A 379 12.77 23.32 2.58
N ILE A 380 11.84 22.64 3.29
CA ILE A 380 11.42 23.06 4.64
C ILE A 380 12.61 23.09 5.61
N VAL A 381 13.44 22.04 5.63
CA VAL A 381 14.63 22.00 6.49
C VAL A 381 15.58 23.14 6.15
N LYS A 382 15.92 23.32 4.86
CA LYS A 382 16.85 24.38 4.42
C LYS A 382 16.34 25.78 4.73
N LEU A 383 15.08 26.08 4.45
CA LEU A 383 14.45 27.37 4.78
C LEU A 383 14.41 27.64 6.28
N SER A 384 14.26 26.59 7.10
CA SER A 384 14.20 26.72 8.56
C SER A 384 15.57 26.94 9.23
N ILE A 385 16.66 26.58 8.55
CA ILE A 385 18.05 26.78 9.02
C ILE A 385 18.61 28.09 8.47
N ASN A 386 18.42 28.32 7.16
CA ASN A 386 18.92 29.48 6.43
C ASN A 386 17.74 30.35 6.02
N ILE A 387 17.35 31.29 6.89
CA ILE A 387 16.20 32.17 6.65
C ILE A 387 16.59 33.23 5.60
N PRO A 388 16.06 33.17 4.37
CA PRO A 388 16.38 34.13 3.32
C PRO A 388 15.65 35.47 3.54
N THR A 389 16.30 36.57 3.16
CA THR A 389 15.79 37.93 3.35
C THR A 389 15.06 38.51 2.12
N SER A 390 15.27 37.97 0.92
CA SER A 390 14.62 38.38 -0.34
C SER A 390 13.86 37.23 -1.02
N LEU A 391 12.96 37.56 -1.96
CA LEU A 391 12.16 36.58 -2.71
C LEU A 391 13.03 35.69 -3.60
N GLU A 392 13.99 36.28 -4.30
CA GLU A 392 14.95 35.56 -5.16
C GLU A 392 15.75 34.54 -4.35
N ASN A 393 16.14 34.90 -3.13
CA ASN A 393 16.87 34.00 -2.23
C ASN A 393 16.00 32.83 -1.75
N ILE A 394 14.68 33.00 -1.56
CA ILE A 394 13.76 31.90 -1.23
C ILE A 394 13.76 30.87 -2.36
N PHE A 395 13.63 31.31 -3.61
CA PHE A 395 13.57 30.40 -4.75
C PHE A 395 14.89 29.64 -4.96
N GLU A 396 16.03 30.31 -4.81
CA GLU A 396 17.33 29.64 -4.93
C GLU A 396 17.55 28.60 -3.82
N VAL A 397 17.18 28.90 -2.57
CA VAL A 397 17.26 27.93 -1.47
C VAL A 397 16.41 26.68 -1.74
N ILE A 398 15.20 26.86 -2.30
CA ILE A 398 14.32 25.73 -2.64
C ILE A 398 14.92 24.90 -3.78
N LYS A 399 15.42 25.55 -4.85
CA LYS A 399 16.06 24.86 -5.97
C LYS A 399 17.28 24.07 -5.52
N GLU A 400 18.14 24.67 -4.71
CA GLU A 400 19.33 24.00 -4.17
C GLU A 400 18.93 22.77 -3.34
N ALA A 401 17.91 22.91 -2.47
CA ALA A 401 17.40 21.82 -1.64
C ALA A 401 16.85 20.65 -2.47
N ASP A 402 16.10 20.95 -3.53
CA ASP A 402 15.51 19.95 -4.41
C ASP A 402 16.56 19.29 -5.31
N PHE A 403 17.54 20.05 -5.81
CA PHE A 403 18.61 19.56 -6.67
C PHE A 403 19.54 18.57 -5.94
N CYS A 404 19.94 18.88 -4.70
CA CYS A 404 20.84 18.04 -3.91
C CYS A 404 20.28 16.63 -3.65
N TYR A 405 18.96 16.44 -3.77
CA TYR A 405 18.27 15.17 -3.55
C TYR A 405 17.66 14.55 -4.81
N GLY A 406 17.53 15.31 -5.91
CA GLY A 406 16.94 14.86 -7.17
C GLY A 406 17.78 13.84 -7.95
N SER A 407 19.09 13.72 -7.66
CA SER A 407 20.01 12.79 -8.34
C SER A 407 19.80 11.30 -8.02
N GLN A 408 18.87 10.95 -7.12
CA GLN A 408 18.63 9.56 -6.67
C GLN A 408 17.24 9.00 -7.03
N THR A 409 16.35 9.74 -7.69
CA THR A 409 14.98 9.27 -7.97
C THR A 409 14.58 9.41 -9.43
N SER A 410 14.18 8.29 -10.06
CA SER A 410 13.63 8.18 -11.41
C SER A 410 12.20 8.72 -11.51
N HIS A 411 12.00 10.01 -11.23
CA HIS A 411 10.71 10.69 -11.42
C HIS A 411 10.84 11.78 -12.49
N PRO A 412 9.75 12.13 -13.20
CA PRO A 412 9.74 13.31 -14.06
C PRO A 412 10.23 14.54 -13.30
N SER A 413 11.05 15.38 -13.94
CA SER A 413 11.60 16.58 -13.31
C SER A 413 10.48 17.51 -12.86
N LEU A 414 10.13 17.47 -11.58
CA LEU A 414 9.15 18.39 -11.00
C LEU A 414 9.66 19.83 -11.11
N PRO A 415 8.78 20.80 -11.41
CA PRO A 415 9.18 22.20 -11.44
C PRO A 415 9.62 22.64 -10.04
N SER A 416 10.85 23.14 -9.92
CA SER A 416 11.37 23.72 -8.67
C SER A 416 11.76 25.20 -8.86
N PRO A 417 11.29 26.12 -8.00
CA PRO A 417 10.20 25.93 -7.03
C PRO A 417 8.88 25.66 -7.74
N SER A 418 7.96 24.97 -7.04
CA SER A 418 6.64 24.64 -7.58
C SER A 418 5.86 25.90 -7.99
N PRO A 419 4.94 25.81 -8.98
CA PRO A 419 4.09 26.94 -9.35
C PRO A 419 3.30 27.51 -8.16
N ILE A 420 2.89 26.66 -7.22
CA ILE A 420 2.18 27.06 -6.00
C ILE A 420 3.06 27.97 -5.15
N ILE A 421 4.33 27.59 -4.95
CA ILE A 421 5.29 28.40 -4.21
C ILE A 421 5.48 29.76 -4.89
N ARG A 422 5.58 29.80 -6.22
CA ARG A 422 5.75 31.07 -6.95
C ARG A 422 4.58 32.03 -6.74
N ASN A 423 3.35 31.53 -6.65
CA ASN A 423 2.17 32.37 -6.43
C ASN A 423 1.95 32.77 -4.98
N HIS A 424 2.41 31.93 -4.04
CA HIS A 424 2.21 32.14 -2.60
C HIS A 424 3.51 32.54 -1.88
N VAL A 425 4.54 32.97 -2.61
CA VAL A 425 5.86 33.29 -2.05
C VAL A 425 5.79 34.41 -1.00
N ASP A 426 4.86 35.36 -1.14
CA ASP A 426 4.64 36.42 -0.15
C ASP A 426 4.24 35.87 1.23
N GLU A 427 3.46 34.77 1.25
CA GLU A 427 3.03 34.13 2.49
C GLU A 427 4.19 33.40 3.16
N LEU A 428 5.01 32.71 2.37
CA LEU A 428 6.26 32.11 2.87
C LEU A 428 7.18 33.19 3.42
N ARG A 429 7.32 34.33 2.72
CA ARG A 429 8.15 35.44 3.18
C ARG A 429 7.67 35.97 4.53
N LEU A 430 6.36 36.12 4.73
CA LEU A 430 5.79 36.54 6.01
C LEU A 430 6.11 35.55 7.13
N LEU A 431 5.94 34.24 6.88
CA LEU A 431 6.27 33.18 7.83
C LEU A 431 7.76 33.15 8.20
N LEU A 432 8.64 33.44 7.24
CA LEU A 432 10.09 33.44 7.41
C LEU A 432 10.61 34.70 8.13
N GLN A 433 9.98 35.87 7.91
CA GLN A 433 10.49 37.16 8.41
C GLN A 433 9.97 37.53 9.81
N TYR A 434 8.79 37.07 10.21
CA TYR A 434 8.13 37.53 11.43
C TYR A 434 7.86 36.36 12.39
N TYR A 435 8.73 36.19 13.38
CA TYR A 435 8.67 35.10 14.36
C TYR A 435 7.37 35.05 15.17
N ASP A 436 6.76 36.20 15.47
CA ASP A 436 5.50 36.28 16.24
C ASP A 436 4.24 36.13 15.36
N THR A 437 4.39 35.88 14.05
CA THR A 437 3.21 35.72 13.18
C THR A 437 2.47 34.45 13.56
N ASP A 438 1.25 34.61 14.07
CA ASP A 438 0.30 33.51 14.21
C ASP A 438 -0.03 32.99 12.81
N ILE A 439 0.13 31.69 12.61
CA ILE A 439 -0.23 31.04 11.35
C ILE A 439 -1.68 31.36 10.98
N SER A 440 -2.57 31.47 11.97
CA SER A 440 -3.98 31.84 11.81
C SER A 440 -4.16 33.16 11.07
N ASP A 441 -3.25 34.13 11.25
CA ASP A 441 -3.31 35.42 10.57
C ASP A 441 -2.80 35.35 9.13
N VAL A 442 -1.83 34.48 8.85
CA VAL A 442 -1.41 34.16 7.47
C VAL A 442 -2.56 33.46 6.74
N LEU A 443 -3.27 32.55 7.42
CA LEU A 443 -4.42 31.85 6.85
C LEU A 443 -5.57 32.83 6.54
N LYS A 444 -5.91 33.73 7.45
CA LYS A 444 -6.94 34.77 7.21
C LYS A 444 -6.57 35.70 6.04
N ARG A 445 -5.29 36.11 5.94
CA ARG A 445 -4.80 36.91 4.81
C ARG A 445 -4.85 36.15 3.49
N HIS A 446 -4.54 34.87 3.50
CA HIS A 446 -4.66 33.99 2.34
C HIS A 446 -6.12 33.92 1.87
N GLN A 447 -7.07 33.70 2.79
CA GLN A 447 -8.50 33.72 2.49
C GLN A 447 -8.93 35.03 1.84
N GLN A 448 -8.48 36.17 2.36
CA GLN A 448 -8.87 37.49 1.87
C GLN A 448 -8.29 37.83 0.48
N LYS A 449 -7.16 37.23 0.07
CA LYS A 449 -6.60 37.37 -1.28
C LYS A 449 -7.42 36.66 -2.37
N HIS A 450 -8.18 35.63 -2.00
CA HIS A 450 -8.99 34.84 -2.94
C HIS A 450 -10.43 35.36 -3.11
N LEU A 451 -10.84 36.34 -2.30
CA LEU A 451 -12.10 37.07 -2.43
C LEU A 451 -11.94 38.21 -3.44
N ASP A 452 -12.86 38.31 -4.39
CA ASP A 452 -12.93 39.45 -5.30
C ASP A 452 -13.57 40.70 -4.65
N ARG A 453 -13.66 41.80 -5.40
CA ARG A 453 -14.25 43.07 -4.91
C ARG A 453 -15.73 42.98 -4.55
N THR A 454 -16.40 41.89 -4.91
CA THR A 454 -17.79 41.58 -4.56
C THR A 454 -17.91 40.60 -3.39
N GLY A 455 -16.79 40.09 -2.86
CA GLY A 455 -16.77 39.10 -1.78
C GLY A 455 -16.95 37.65 -2.26
N CYS A 456 -16.86 37.38 -3.57
CA CYS A 456 -16.92 36.03 -4.13
C CYS A 456 -15.52 35.40 -4.22
N CYS A 457 -15.37 34.16 -3.76
CA CYS A 457 -14.13 33.41 -3.82
C CYS A 457 -13.92 32.79 -5.21
N ARG A 458 -12.73 32.96 -5.80
CA ARG A 458 -12.38 32.38 -7.12
C ARG A 458 -11.84 30.94 -7.05
N LEU A 459 -11.75 30.36 -5.86
CA LEU A 459 -11.45 28.95 -5.69
C LEU A 459 -12.72 28.12 -5.96
N SER A 460 -12.58 26.83 -6.27
CA SER A 460 -13.75 25.93 -6.40
C SER A 460 -14.60 25.97 -5.12
N ILE A 461 -15.90 25.68 -5.24
CA ILE A 461 -16.85 25.75 -4.11
C ILE A 461 -16.41 24.89 -2.91
N TYR A 462 -15.75 23.76 -3.19
CA TYR A 462 -15.15 22.85 -2.21
C TYR A 462 -13.97 23.48 -1.45
N ASN A 463 -13.16 24.28 -2.13
CA ASN A 463 -12.00 24.96 -1.56
C ASN A 463 -12.38 26.17 -0.69
N TYR A 464 -13.53 26.80 -0.96
CA TYR A 464 -14.07 27.87 -0.13
C TYR A 464 -14.67 27.36 1.18
N ALA A 465 -15.40 26.23 1.15
CA ALA A 465 -15.92 25.58 2.36
C ALA A 465 -14.79 25.14 3.33
N LEU A 466 -13.67 24.69 2.76
CA LEU A 466 -12.40 24.40 3.44
C LEU A 466 -11.87 25.58 4.26
N LEU A 467 -12.09 26.81 3.79
CA LEU A 467 -11.62 28.04 4.41
C LEU A 467 -12.63 28.60 5.43
N SER A 468 -13.93 28.46 5.18
CA SER A 468 -14.98 28.98 6.07
C SER A 468 -15.16 28.18 7.36
N GLU A 469 -14.81 26.89 7.37
CA GLU A 469 -14.94 26.01 8.56
C GLU A 469 -13.68 25.93 9.44
N ILE A 470 -12.62 26.71 9.13
CA ILE A 470 -11.42 26.80 9.99
C ILE A 470 -11.77 27.58 11.26
N THR A 471 -12.50 26.95 12.19
CA THR A 471 -12.48 27.34 13.60
C THR A 471 -11.22 26.73 14.21
N LEU A 472 -10.08 27.38 13.97
CA LEU A 472 -8.95 27.30 14.89
C LEU A 472 -9.42 27.93 16.20
N LYS A 473 -10.11 27.15 17.05
CA LYS A 473 -10.25 27.55 18.46
C LYS A 473 -8.82 27.64 18.98
N PRO A 474 -8.33 28.84 19.34
CA PRO A 474 -7.02 28.96 19.95
C PRO A 474 -7.15 28.22 21.27
N SER A 475 -6.44 27.10 21.44
CA SER A 475 -6.13 26.69 22.81
C SER A 475 -5.32 27.83 23.38
N ALA A 476 -5.93 28.59 24.29
CA ALA A 476 -5.30 29.68 25.02
C ALA A 476 -4.22 29.12 25.97
N THR A 477 -3.12 28.65 25.39
CA THR A 477 -1.86 28.42 26.07
C THR A 477 -0.76 28.79 25.09
N PRO A 478 0.01 29.86 25.34
CA PRO A 478 1.29 30.04 24.68
C PRO A 478 2.08 28.76 24.91
N PHE A 479 2.70 28.21 23.87
CA PHE A 479 3.54 27.01 23.94
C PHE A 479 4.56 27.16 25.07
N SER A 480 4.25 26.61 26.24
CA SER A 480 5.19 26.55 27.35
C SER A 480 6.01 25.28 27.20
N TRP A 481 7.30 25.45 26.97
CA TRP A 481 8.27 24.42 27.26
C TRP A 481 8.32 24.26 28.78
N GLN A 482 7.47 23.38 29.34
CA GLN A 482 7.79 22.77 30.62
C GLN A 482 8.88 21.73 30.38
N ASN A 483 10.12 22.13 30.61
CA ASN A 483 11.16 21.21 31.03
C ASN A 483 10.67 20.54 32.32
N GLY A 484 10.24 19.28 32.21
CA GLY A 484 9.69 18.50 33.32
C GLY A 484 8.17 18.42 33.34
N GLY A 485 7.56 17.77 32.34
CA GLY A 485 6.14 17.42 32.37
C GLY A 485 5.82 16.39 31.29
N LYS A 486 5.39 15.19 31.69
CA LYS A 486 5.13 14.04 30.82
C LYS A 486 3.92 14.28 29.88
N SER A 487 4.18 14.96 28.76
CA SER A 487 3.71 14.71 27.39
C SER A 487 2.23 14.34 27.13
N THR A 488 1.52 15.23 26.46
CA THR A 488 0.28 15.00 25.69
C THR A 488 0.53 14.36 24.31
N ALA A 489 1.77 14.36 23.81
CA ALA A 489 2.21 13.53 22.68
C ALA A 489 2.24 12.03 23.02
N THR A 490 2.22 11.69 24.32
CA THR A 490 2.04 10.32 24.80
C THR A 490 0.60 9.88 24.70
N ALA A 491 -0.40 10.78 24.59
CA ALA A 491 -1.81 10.40 24.57
C ALA A 491 -2.27 9.89 23.19
N GLY A 492 -1.84 10.53 22.09
CA GLY A 492 -2.14 10.05 20.72
C GLY A 492 -1.35 8.79 20.33
N ARG A 493 -0.08 8.71 20.76
CA ARG A 493 0.69 7.46 20.69
C ARG A 493 0.18 6.42 21.68
N LYS A 494 -0.29 6.78 22.89
CA LYS A 494 -0.96 5.83 23.81
C LYS A 494 -2.25 5.33 23.22
N ALA A 495 -3.09 6.15 22.61
CA ALA A 495 -4.37 5.71 22.07
C ALA A 495 -4.16 4.77 20.87
N SER A 496 -3.24 5.09 19.97
CA SER A 496 -2.85 4.18 18.86
C SER A 496 -2.12 2.93 19.37
N ARG A 497 -1.31 3.06 20.43
CA ARG A 497 -0.63 1.95 21.12
C ARG A 497 -1.59 1.08 21.91
N GLU A 498 -2.59 1.64 22.58
CA GLU A 498 -3.63 0.96 23.34
C GLU A 498 -4.55 0.25 22.36
N LEU A 499 -4.89 0.86 21.22
CA LEU A 499 -5.60 0.19 20.12
C LEU A 499 -4.75 -0.93 19.49
N PHE A 500 -3.45 -0.73 19.27
CA PHE A 500 -2.55 -1.76 18.74
C PHE A 500 -2.35 -2.91 19.75
N VAL A 501 -2.16 -2.58 21.02
CA VAL A 501 -2.11 -3.54 22.13
C VAL A 501 -3.44 -4.27 22.25
N GLN A 502 -4.58 -3.59 22.19
CA GLN A 502 -5.91 -4.20 22.28
C GLN A 502 -6.25 -5.08 21.06
N LYS A 503 -5.73 -4.74 19.87
CA LYS A 503 -5.94 -5.47 18.62
C LYS A 503 -5.04 -6.71 18.49
N PHE A 504 -3.78 -6.61 18.91
CA PHE A 504 -2.77 -7.64 18.64
C PHE A 504 -2.26 -8.39 19.88
N SER A 505 -2.38 -7.84 21.10
CA SER A 505 -1.99 -8.57 22.31
C SER A 505 -2.93 -9.75 22.59
N CYS A 506 -2.38 -10.79 23.20
CA CYS A 506 -3.17 -11.96 23.57
C CYS A 506 -4.21 -11.56 24.63
N LYS A 507 -5.50 -11.68 24.30
CA LYS A 507 -6.63 -11.32 25.18
C LYS A 507 -6.90 -12.34 26.29
N SER A 508 -6.20 -13.47 26.26
CA SER A 508 -6.25 -14.56 27.23
C SER A 508 -4.81 -15.02 27.55
N PRO A 509 -4.58 -15.67 28.71
CA PRO A 509 -3.30 -16.30 29.02
C PRO A 509 -2.86 -17.19 27.86
N VAL A 510 -1.61 -17.03 27.40
CA VAL A 510 -1.07 -17.88 26.33
C VAL A 510 -0.79 -19.27 26.87
N TYR A 511 -0.11 -19.36 28.01
CA TYR A 511 0.16 -20.59 28.73
C TYR A 511 -0.92 -20.81 29.78
N HIS A 512 -1.75 -21.84 29.61
CA HIS A 512 -2.78 -22.17 30.61
C HIS A 512 -2.22 -23.01 31.76
N ASN A 513 -0.99 -23.53 31.61
CA ASN A 513 -0.31 -24.39 32.58
C ASN A 513 -1.18 -25.56 33.07
N CYS A 514 -1.98 -26.11 32.17
CA CYS A 514 -2.75 -27.31 32.42
C CYS A 514 -1.80 -28.51 32.50
N ARG A 515 -2.03 -29.45 33.42
CA ARG A 515 -1.12 -30.56 33.68
C ARG A 515 -1.59 -31.83 33.00
N ILE A 516 -0.67 -32.58 32.40
CA ILE A 516 -0.91 -33.93 31.90
C ILE A 516 -0.07 -34.90 32.71
N TYR A 517 -0.72 -35.85 33.36
CA TYR A 517 -0.13 -36.96 34.07
C TYR A 517 -0.18 -38.24 33.21
N ALA A 518 0.83 -39.08 33.33
CA ALA A 518 0.78 -40.46 32.85
C ALA A 518 -0.21 -41.27 33.71
N ASN A 519 -0.60 -42.45 33.21
CA ASN A 519 -1.47 -43.42 33.89
C ASN A 519 -0.97 -43.83 35.30
N ASP A 520 0.34 -43.70 35.57
CA ASP A 520 0.99 -43.98 36.86
C ASP A 520 1.07 -42.76 37.80
N GLY A 521 0.51 -41.62 37.38
CA GLY A 521 0.46 -40.38 38.15
C GLY A 521 1.68 -39.46 38.00
N ARG A 522 2.68 -39.81 37.16
CA ARG A 522 3.85 -38.94 36.93
C ARG A 522 3.54 -37.79 35.98
N LEU A 523 4.10 -36.60 36.23
CA LEU A 523 3.86 -35.41 35.40
C LEU A 523 4.61 -35.52 34.05
N LEU A 524 3.87 -35.41 32.95
CA LEU A 524 4.44 -35.43 31.61
C LEU A 524 4.71 -34.03 31.07
N CYS A 525 3.75 -33.11 31.18
CA CYS A 525 3.99 -31.73 30.75
C CYS A 525 2.97 -30.74 31.28
N TYR A 526 3.38 -29.48 31.30
CA TYR A 526 2.48 -28.33 31.28
C TYR A 526 2.06 -28.03 29.83
N CYS A 527 0.78 -27.80 29.62
CA CYS A 527 0.22 -27.58 28.29
C CYS A 527 -0.94 -26.56 28.31
N ASP A 528 -1.46 -26.27 27.12
CA ASP A 528 -2.61 -25.39 26.95
C ASP A 528 -3.93 -26.16 27.08
N ARG A 529 -4.98 -25.45 27.51
CA ARG A 529 -6.33 -26.02 27.71
C ARG A 529 -6.83 -26.77 26.49
N ARG A 530 -6.57 -26.26 25.27
CA ARG A 530 -6.93 -26.92 24.01
C ARG A 530 -6.35 -28.32 23.87
N LYS A 531 -5.11 -28.54 24.33
CA LYS A 531 -4.47 -29.86 24.30
C LYS A 531 -5.13 -30.80 25.31
N LEU A 532 -5.47 -30.28 26.49
CA LEU A 532 -6.16 -31.04 27.52
C LEU A 532 -7.58 -31.45 27.07
N ASP A 533 -8.34 -30.51 26.50
CA ASP A 533 -9.67 -30.76 25.93
C ASP A 533 -9.62 -31.70 24.72
N TRP A 534 -8.49 -31.77 24.00
CA TRP A 534 -8.28 -32.73 22.90
C TRP A 534 -8.21 -34.17 23.40
N TYR A 535 -7.58 -34.41 24.56
CA TYR A 535 -7.53 -35.74 25.19
C TYR A 535 -8.86 -36.12 25.83
N LEU A 536 -9.53 -35.18 26.52
CA LEU A 536 -10.81 -35.41 27.17
C LEU A 536 -11.93 -35.73 26.16
N ARG A 537 -12.04 -34.96 25.07
CA ARG A 537 -13.07 -35.18 24.04
C ARG A 537 -12.94 -36.51 23.29
N ARG A 538 -11.80 -37.18 23.43
CA ARG A 538 -11.51 -38.47 22.80
C ARG A 538 -11.51 -39.63 23.79
N ASP A 539 -11.93 -39.38 25.03
CA ASP A 539 -11.90 -40.38 26.12
C ASP A 539 -10.51 -41.01 26.31
N LEU A 540 -9.44 -40.27 26.00
CA LEU A 540 -8.05 -40.73 26.13
C LEU A 540 -7.43 -40.36 27.48
N ALA A 541 -8.13 -39.56 28.27
CA ALA A 541 -7.69 -39.10 29.58
C ALA A 541 -8.91 -38.83 30.47
N LYS A 542 -8.70 -38.85 31.78
CA LYS A 542 -9.69 -38.42 32.77
C LYS A 542 -9.23 -37.16 33.49
N ILE A 543 -10.17 -36.31 33.88
CA ILE A 543 -9.89 -35.15 34.75
C ILE A 543 -9.48 -35.66 36.13
N VAL A 544 -8.41 -35.08 36.68
CA VAL A 544 -7.91 -35.37 38.03
C VAL A 544 -8.00 -34.13 38.92
N GLU A 545 -7.83 -32.93 38.35
CA GLU A 545 -7.99 -31.66 39.05
C GLU A 545 -8.75 -30.68 38.14
N GLU A 546 -9.56 -29.79 38.73
CA GLU A 546 -10.41 -28.89 37.95
C GLU A 546 -9.81 -27.49 37.72
N ASP A 547 -8.97 -26.97 38.64
CA ASP A 547 -8.37 -25.64 38.52
C ASP A 547 -6.96 -25.51 39.16
N PRO A 548 -5.89 -25.24 38.38
CA PRO A 548 -5.84 -25.32 36.93
C PRO A 548 -6.00 -26.79 36.50
N PRO A 549 -6.76 -27.05 35.43
CA PRO A 549 -7.20 -28.38 35.03
C PRO A 549 -6.02 -29.32 34.81
N ALA A 550 -6.15 -30.53 35.33
CA ALA A 550 -5.20 -31.60 35.12
C ALA A 550 -5.89 -32.86 34.64
N ILE A 551 -5.25 -33.56 33.70
CA ILE A 551 -5.72 -34.84 33.18
C ILE A 551 -4.71 -35.93 33.41
N MET A 552 -5.20 -37.15 33.57
CA MET A 552 -4.39 -38.36 33.56
C MET A 552 -4.73 -39.19 32.34
N LEU A 553 -3.71 -39.49 31.53
CA LEU A 553 -3.86 -40.32 30.33
C LEU A 553 -4.27 -41.75 30.74
N LEU A 554 -5.15 -42.35 29.95
CA LEU A 554 -5.61 -43.73 30.17
C LEU A 554 -4.71 -44.78 29.49
N PHE A 555 -3.60 -44.35 28.89
CA PHE A 555 -2.65 -45.19 28.16
C PHE A 555 -1.20 -44.79 28.46
N GLU A 556 -0.25 -45.67 28.13
CA GLU A 556 1.18 -45.43 28.33
C GLU A 556 1.75 -44.49 27.23
N PRO A 557 2.32 -43.33 27.58
CA PRO A 557 2.92 -42.42 26.61
C PRO A 557 4.21 -43.00 26.00
N LYS A 558 4.48 -42.66 24.73
CA LYS A 558 5.66 -43.16 23.98
C LYS A 558 7.02 -42.60 24.47
N GLY A 559 7.03 -41.68 25.42
CA GLY A 559 8.24 -41.06 25.96
C GLY A 559 7.91 -40.24 27.21
N ARG A 560 8.87 -40.17 28.14
CA ARG A 560 8.73 -39.48 29.43
C ARG A 560 9.83 -38.40 29.56
N PRO A 561 9.53 -37.20 30.06
CA PRO A 561 10.50 -36.10 30.14
C PRO A 561 11.70 -36.40 31.04
N GLU A 562 11.51 -37.21 32.07
CA GLU A 562 12.55 -37.61 33.03
C GLU A 562 13.61 -38.51 32.39
N ASP A 563 13.20 -39.40 31.49
CA ASP A 563 14.09 -40.35 30.80
C ASP A 563 14.95 -39.65 29.72
N GLU A 564 14.53 -38.46 29.27
CA GLU A 564 15.21 -37.64 28.27
C GLU A 564 15.99 -36.44 28.85
N GLY A 565 16.00 -36.26 30.18
CA GLY A 565 16.63 -35.11 30.85
C GLY A 565 16.02 -33.76 30.44
N ASN A 566 14.75 -33.75 30.02
CA ASN A 566 14.12 -32.60 29.38
C ASN A 566 13.20 -31.83 30.34
N GLU A 567 13.82 -31.04 31.22
CA GLU A 567 13.09 -30.26 32.24
C GLU A 567 12.15 -29.19 31.64
N PHE A 568 12.33 -28.82 30.37
CA PHE A 568 11.58 -27.73 29.74
C PHE A 568 10.05 -27.98 29.71
N TYR A 569 9.62 -29.23 29.58
CA TYR A 569 8.20 -29.58 29.47
C TYR A 569 7.50 -29.71 30.82
N ILE A 570 8.25 -29.97 31.89
CA ILE A 570 7.75 -30.14 33.27
C ILE A 570 7.82 -28.85 34.09
N GLN A 571 8.27 -27.74 33.49
CA GLN A 571 8.26 -26.43 34.12
C GLN A 571 6.98 -25.66 33.78
N SER A 572 6.37 -25.07 34.82
CA SER A 572 5.28 -24.11 34.61
C SER A 572 5.79 -22.85 33.89
N LYS A 573 5.01 -22.35 32.94
CA LYS A 573 5.39 -21.20 32.11
C LYS A 573 4.70 -19.93 32.58
N LYS A 574 5.48 -18.88 32.78
CA LYS A 574 4.93 -17.57 33.16
C LYS A 574 4.45 -16.83 31.92
N ASN A 575 3.23 -16.31 31.98
CA ASN A 575 2.67 -15.43 30.96
C ASN A 575 3.21 -14.01 31.12
N ILE A 576 4.49 -13.83 30.83
CA ILE A 576 5.18 -12.54 30.98
C ILE A 576 6.07 -12.27 29.77
N CYS A 577 6.30 -11.00 29.49
CA CYS A 577 7.33 -10.59 28.53
C CYS A 577 8.70 -11.07 29.02
N VAL A 578 9.40 -11.89 28.24
CA VAL A 578 10.74 -12.37 28.61
C VAL A 578 11.80 -11.27 28.58
N GLY A 579 11.53 -10.17 27.87
CA GLY A 579 12.46 -9.03 27.75
C GLY A 579 12.38 -8.02 28.89
N CYS A 580 11.21 -7.80 29.48
CA CYS A 580 11.02 -6.78 30.54
C CYS A 580 10.12 -7.20 31.72
N GLY A 581 9.53 -8.39 31.69
CA GLY A 581 8.67 -8.90 32.77
C GLY A 581 7.21 -8.41 32.75
N GLU A 582 6.81 -7.62 31.75
CA GLU A 582 5.41 -7.15 31.58
C GLU A 582 4.39 -8.31 31.57
N LYS A 583 3.28 -8.16 32.30
CA LYS A 583 2.31 -9.24 32.56
C LYS A 583 0.96 -9.07 31.85
N ASN A 584 0.65 -7.87 31.34
CA ASN A 584 -0.69 -7.58 30.87
C ASN A 584 -0.84 -7.70 29.34
N HIS A 585 0.23 -7.46 28.58
CA HIS A 585 0.16 -7.41 27.11
C HIS A 585 1.42 -7.96 26.44
N TYR A 586 1.30 -9.14 25.82
CA TYR A 586 2.40 -9.81 25.15
C TYR A 586 1.96 -10.52 23.85
N LEU A 587 2.91 -10.62 22.94
CA LEU A 587 2.85 -11.21 21.61
C LEU A 587 3.75 -12.45 21.57
N ARG A 588 3.37 -13.47 20.79
CA ARG A 588 4.27 -14.59 20.49
C ARG A 588 5.32 -14.13 19.49
N TYR A 589 6.58 -14.15 19.91
CA TYR A 589 7.73 -13.83 19.09
C TYR A 589 8.51 -15.09 18.76
N ARG A 590 8.83 -15.29 17.47
CA ARG A 590 9.67 -16.40 17.02
C ARG A 590 11.13 -15.96 17.07
N ILE A 591 11.91 -16.57 17.96
CA ILE A 591 13.36 -16.32 18.07
C ILE A 591 14.04 -16.68 16.76
N ILE A 592 13.65 -17.81 16.16
CA ILE A 592 14.15 -18.27 14.87
C ILE A 592 13.13 -17.92 13.78
N PRO A 593 13.46 -17.01 12.85
CA PRO A 593 12.58 -16.68 11.73
C PRO A 593 12.19 -17.91 10.90
N SER A 594 10.94 -17.95 10.44
CA SER A 594 10.40 -19.08 9.66
C SER A 594 11.21 -19.41 8.41
N CYS A 595 11.79 -18.39 7.76
CA CYS A 595 12.65 -18.54 6.59
C CYS A 595 13.95 -19.33 6.88
N TYR A 596 14.43 -19.35 8.12
CA TYR A 596 15.57 -20.17 8.51
C TYR A 596 15.14 -21.55 9.01
N ARG A 597 14.00 -21.62 9.71
CA ARG A 597 13.50 -22.86 10.28
C ARG A 597 13.21 -23.94 9.24
N MET A 598 12.77 -23.56 8.02
CA MET A 598 12.52 -24.52 6.95
C MET A 598 13.76 -25.36 6.57
N HIS A 599 14.95 -24.85 6.87
CA HIS A 599 16.23 -25.52 6.61
C HIS A 599 16.74 -26.38 7.77
N PHE A 600 16.06 -26.41 8.92
CA PHE A 600 16.51 -27.21 10.07
C PHE A 600 16.33 -28.72 9.81
N PRO A 601 17.16 -29.57 10.44
CA PRO A 601 16.92 -31.01 10.51
C PRO A 601 15.50 -31.34 11.01
N GLU A 602 14.91 -32.43 10.52
CA GLU A 602 13.50 -32.76 10.80
C GLU A 602 13.21 -32.92 12.30
N HIS A 603 14.15 -33.49 13.04
CA HIS A 603 14.05 -33.63 14.50
C HIS A 603 14.02 -32.29 15.25
N LEU A 604 14.53 -31.18 14.68
CA LEU A 604 14.43 -29.84 15.29
C LEU A 604 13.18 -29.07 14.85
N LYS A 605 12.56 -29.47 13.73
CA LYS A 605 11.32 -28.85 13.24
C LYS A 605 10.10 -29.22 14.08
N SER A 606 10.12 -30.37 14.75
CA SER A 606 9.07 -30.85 15.66
C SER A 606 9.02 -30.06 16.99
N HIS A 607 10.14 -29.50 17.46
CA HIS A 607 10.23 -28.73 18.71
C HIS A 607 9.92 -27.23 18.55
N ARG A 608 8.83 -26.89 17.85
CA ARG A 608 8.46 -25.49 17.54
C ARG A 608 8.23 -24.61 18.78
N SER A 609 7.87 -25.22 19.90
CA SER A 609 7.59 -24.54 21.16
C SER A 609 8.82 -23.95 21.85
N HIS A 610 10.03 -24.43 21.52
CA HIS A 610 11.28 -23.93 22.12
C HIS A 610 11.64 -22.53 21.63
N ASP A 611 11.23 -22.19 20.41
CA ASP A 611 11.65 -20.98 19.73
C ASP A 611 10.61 -19.86 19.78
N ILE A 612 9.53 -20.06 20.54
CA ILE A 612 8.47 -19.08 20.71
C ILE A 612 8.52 -18.53 22.13
N VAL A 613 8.75 -17.23 22.24
CA VAL A 613 8.74 -16.50 23.50
C VAL A 613 7.65 -15.44 23.52
N LEU A 614 7.31 -14.94 24.70
CA LEU A 614 6.36 -13.85 24.86
C LEU A 614 7.11 -12.53 24.99
N LEU A 615 6.79 -11.55 24.15
CA LEU A 615 7.34 -10.20 24.25
C LEU A 615 6.21 -9.17 24.30
N CYS A 616 6.31 -8.16 25.16
CA CYS A 616 5.47 -6.97 25.04
C CYS A 616 5.79 -6.23 23.74
N VAL A 617 4.90 -5.33 23.31
CA VAL A 617 5.07 -4.56 22.06
C VAL A 617 6.42 -3.84 22.02
N ASP A 618 6.81 -3.18 23.11
CA ASP A 618 8.08 -2.44 23.19
C ASP A 618 9.31 -3.35 23.06
N CYS A 619 9.29 -4.53 23.69
CA CYS A 619 10.36 -5.51 23.57
C CYS A 619 10.36 -6.22 22.21
N HIS A 620 9.18 -6.40 21.61
CA HIS A 620 9.03 -6.97 20.28
C HIS A 620 9.67 -6.07 19.22
N GLU A 621 9.42 -4.76 19.25
CA GLU A 621 10.05 -3.79 18.33
C GLU A 621 11.58 -3.78 18.48
N LYS A 622 12.08 -3.75 19.73
CA LYS A 622 13.52 -3.83 20.01
C LYS A 622 14.15 -5.12 19.48
N ALA A 623 13.51 -6.26 19.76
CA ALA A 623 13.98 -7.56 19.31
C ALA A 623 13.96 -7.67 17.77
N HIS A 624 12.90 -7.17 17.13
CA HIS A 624 12.79 -7.19 15.68
C HIS A 624 13.84 -6.30 15.00
N ALA A 625 14.07 -5.09 15.49
CA ALA A 625 15.12 -4.21 14.98
C ALA A 625 16.53 -4.83 15.13
N ALA A 626 16.79 -5.47 16.27
CA ALA A 626 18.04 -6.21 16.48
C ALA A 626 18.18 -7.42 15.54
N ALA A 627 17.09 -8.18 15.33
CA ALA A 627 17.07 -9.32 14.43
C ALA A 627 17.33 -8.91 12.97
N GLU A 628 16.72 -7.83 12.49
CA GLU A 628 16.98 -7.30 11.14
C GLU A 628 18.42 -6.81 10.97
N LYS A 629 19.02 -6.19 12.00
CA LYS A 629 20.44 -5.83 11.98
C LYS A 629 21.33 -7.07 11.89
N HIS A 630 21.01 -8.13 12.64
CA HIS A 630 21.75 -9.38 12.61
C HIS A 630 21.62 -10.10 11.27
N LYS A 631 20.42 -10.12 10.69
CA LYS A 631 20.13 -10.63 9.34
C LYS A 631 20.99 -9.94 8.28
N LYS A 632 21.11 -8.61 8.35
CA LYS A 632 22.02 -7.83 7.48
C LYS A 632 23.48 -8.20 7.65
N LYS A 633 23.92 -8.48 8.89
CA LYS A 633 25.29 -8.91 9.17
C LYS A 633 25.57 -10.30 8.60
N ILE A 634 24.72 -11.29 8.87
CA ILE A 634 24.84 -12.65 8.35
C ILE A 634 24.87 -12.61 6.82
N ALA A 635 23.96 -11.87 6.22
CA ALA A 635 23.91 -11.82 4.77
C ALA A 635 25.17 -11.19 4.16
N LYS A 636 25.79 -10.20 4.83
CA LYS A 636 27.10 -9.68 4.43
C LYS A 636 28.22 -10.70 4.63
N GLU A 637 28.22 -11.43 5.75
CA GLU A 637 29.25 -12.41 6.10
C GLU A 637 29.28 -13.61 5.16
N PHE A 638 28.12 -14.04 4.68
CA PHE A 638 27.95 -15.17 3.76
C PHE A 638 27.68 -14.74 2.32
N GLU A 639 27.89 -13.46 1.99
CA GLU A 639 27.68 -12.88 0.65
C GLU A 639 26.30 -13.19 0.04
N ILE A 640 25.27 -13.23 0.89
CA ILE A 640 23.88 -13.47 0.52
C ILE A 640 23.25 -12.11 0.17
N PRO A 641 22.82 -11.89 -1.09
CA PRO A 641 22.17 -10.64 -1.46
C PRO A 641 20.81 -10.53 -0.76
N LEU A 642 20.65 -9.54 0.14
CA LEU A 642 19.36 -9.25 0.79
C LEU A 642 18.39 -8.46 -0.09
N PHE A 643 18.93 -7.82 -1.12
CA PHE A 643 18.21 -7.03 -2.10
C PHE A 643 18.81 -7.32 -3.48
N VAL A 644 17.95 -7.45 -4.48
CA VAL A 644 18.38 -7.58 -5.88
C VAL A 644 18.95 -6.23 -6.31
N GLU A 645 20.26 -6.13 -6.51
CA GLU A 645 20.83 -4.97 -7.20
C GLU A 645 20.45 -5.03 -8.68
N LYS A 646 19.94 -3.92 -9.21
CA LYS A 646 19.71 -3.76 -10.65
C LYS A 646 21.04 -3.90 -11.38
N ILE A 647 21.18 -4.91 -12.23
CA ILE A 647 22.18 -4.89 -13.28
C ILE A 647 21.74 -3.80 -14.26
N ALA A 648 22.51 -2.72 -14.32
CA ALA A 648 22.34 -1.71 -15.35
C ALA A 648 22.91 -2.26 -16.66
N ASP A 649 22.04 -2.53 -17.63
CA ASP A 649 22.45 -2.73 -19.02
C ASP A 649 23.11 -1.44 -19.52
N SER A 650 24.43 -1.46 -19.63
CA SER A 650 25.18 -0.46 -20.40
C SER A 650 25.54 -1.09 -21.73
N GLY A 651 24.66 -0.88 -22.71
CA GLY A 651 24.99 -1.12 -24.11
C GLY A 651 25.89 -0.02 -24.62
N GLU A 652 27.17 -0.32 -24.88
CA GLU A 652 27.93 0.38 -25.91
C GLU A 652 28.76 -0.63 -26.70
N SER A 653 28.47 -0.69 -28.00
CA SER A 653 29.23 -1.40 -29.00
C SER A 653 30.47 -0.58 -29.35
N ASN A 654 31.66 -1.20 -29.32
CA ASN A 654 32.76 -0.79 -30.19
C ASN A 654 33.70 -1.95 -30.49
N THR A 655 34.09 -2.01 -31.76
CA THR A 655 34.73 -3.12 -32.46
C THR A 655 36.27 -2.96 -32.50
N ILE A 656 36.96 -4.11 -32.62
CA ILE A 656 38.33 -4.37 -33.14
C ILE A 656 39.53 -4.19 -32.18
N MET A 657 40.14 -5.30 -31.70
CA MET A 657 41.36 -5.93 -32.28
C MET A 657 41.86 -7.09 -31.41
N VAL A 658 41.99 -8.23 -32.08
CA VAL A 658 42.50 -9.51 -31.59
C VAL A 658 44.00 -9.42 -31.32
N LYS A 659 44.43 -9.82 -30.11
CA LYS A 659 45.76 -10.39 -29.88
C LYS A 659 45.62 -11.69 -29.11
N GLN A 660 46.04 -12.76 -29.78
CA GLN A 660 45.96 -14.16 -29.36
C GLN A 660 46.65 -14.43 -28.03
N TRP A 661 45.99 -15.19 -27.16
CA TRP A 661 46.60 -16.40 -26.62
C TRP A 661 45.59 -17.54 -26.56
N SER A 662 46.03 -18.67 -27.09
CA SER A 662 45.32 -19.92 -27.32
C SER A 662 45.29 -20.81 -26.07
N ASN A 663 44.11 -21.26 -25.65
CA ASN A 663 43.72 -22.69 -25.59
C ASN A 663 42.44 -22.90 -24.76
N GLY A 664 41.53 -23.72 -25.29
CA GLY A 664 40.43 -24.36 -24.53
C GLY A 664 39.04 -23.91 -24.97
N GLY A 665 38.45 -24.61 -25.94
CA GLY A 665 37.07 -24.36 -26.39
C GLY A 665 36.03 -25.11 -25.55
N ALA A 666 35.08 -24.37 -25.01
CA ALA A 666 33.66 -24.71 -24.87
C ALA A 666 32.91 -23.39 -24.55
N ASP A 667 31.88 -23.05 -25.33
CA ASP A 667 31.04 -21.87 -25.14
C ASP A 667 30.47 -21.78 -23.72
N GLU A 668 30.98 -20.87 -22.89
CA GLU A 668 30.35 -20.50 -21.62
C GLU A 668 29.17 -19.57 -21.88
N LYS A 669 28.00 -20.16 -22.11
CA LYS A 669 26.74 -19.51 -21.75
C LYS A 669 26.78 -19.21 -20.26
N GLY A 670 26.68 -17.94 -19.90
CA GLY A 670 26.56 -17.51 -18.51
C GLY A 670 25.44 -18.27 -17.78
N VAL A 671 25.75 -18.73 -16.57
CA VAL A 671 24.86 -19.55 -15.76
C VAL A 671 23.84 -18.65 -15.07
N THR A 672 22.55 -18.96 -15.19
CA THR A 672 21.49 -18.12 -14.61
C THR A 672 21.54 -18.14 -13.07
N PRO A 673 21.05 -17.08 -12.38
CA PRO A 673 21.00 -17.04 -10.91
C PRO A 673 20.25 -18.23 -10.28
N LEU A 674 19.25 -18.77 -10.99
CA LEU A 674 18.50 -19.95 -10.57
C LEU A 674 19.37 -21.22 -10.65
N GLN A 675 20.21 -21.35 -11.69
CA GLN A 675 21.14 -22.46 -11.86
C GLN A 675 22.29 -22.38 -10.84
N LEU A 676 22.85 -21.19 -10.57
CA LEU A 676 23.84 -20.98 -9.51
C LEU A 676 23.27 -21.31 -8.13
N ARG A 677 22.03 -20.90 -7.84
CA ARG A 677 21.35 -21.23 -6.58
C ARG A 677 21.03 -22.73 -6.48
N THR A 678 20.64 -23.37 -7.57
CA THR A 678 20.38 -24.81 -7.62
C THR A 678 21.68 -25.61 -7.41
N ALA A 679 22.78 -25.16 -8.01
CA ALA A 679 24.11 -25.76 -7.84
C ALA A 679 24.62 -25.59 -6.41
N ALA A 680 24.48 -24.40 -5.81
CA ALA A 680 24.83 -24.16 -4.40
C ALA A 680 24.00 -25.03 -3.44
N MET A 681 22.69 -25.19 -3.71
CA MET A 681 21.82 -26.08 -2.94
C MET A 681 22.18 -27.56 -3.11
N ALA A 682 22.64 -27.97 -4.30
CA ALA A 682 23.10 -29.33 -4.56
C ALA A 682 24.43 -29.64 -3.86
N LEU A 683 25.39 -28.72 -3.90
CA LEU A 683 26.66 -28.79 -3.16
C LEU A 683 26.44 -28.89 -1.65
N LEU A 684 25.51 -28.11 -1.11
CA LEU A 684 25.15 -28.16 0.31
C LEU A 684 24.41 -29.44 0.70
N ARG A 685 23.67 -30.06 -0.22
CA ARG A 685 22.94 -31.33 0.03
C ARG A 685 23.80 -32.57 -0.11
N HIS A 686 24.75 -32.59 -1.05
CA HIS A 686 25.48 -33.81 -1.42
C HIS A 686 26.98 -33.74 -1.10
N GLY A 687 27.52 -32.57 -0.76
CA GLY A 687 28.92 -32.38 -0.43
C GLY A 687 29.85 -32.93 -1.51
N SER A 688 30.92 -33.62 -1.10
CA SER A 688 31.92 -34.24 -1.99
C SER A 688 31.42 -35.46 -2.79
N HIS A 689 30.18 -35.91 -2.59
CA HIS A 689 29.62 -37.09 -3.24
C HIS A 689 28.58 -36.71 -4.33
N MET A 690 28.91 -35.72 -5.14
CA MET A 690 28.05 -35.24 -6.23
C MET A 690 27.95 -36.31 -7.35
N PRO A 691 26.74 -36.76 -7.74
CA PRO A 691 26.59 -37.70 -8.85
C PRO A 691 26.94 -37.05 -10.20
N LEU A 692 27.78 -37.69 -11.00
CA LEU A 692 28.34 -37.22 -12.29
C LEU A 692 27.33 -36.76 -13.38
N LYS A 693 26.01 -36.93 -13.17
CA LYS A 693 24.94 -36.56 -14.13
C LYS A 693 24.13 -35.32 -13.73
N ARG A 694 24.52 -34.63 -12.66
CA ARG A 694 23.99 -33.32 -12.22
C ARG A 694 25.17 -32.39 -11.96
#